data_AF-A0A6P9BDK7-F1
#
_entry.id   AF-A0A6P9BDK7-F1
#
_cell.length_a   1.000
_cell.length_b   1.000
_cell.length_c   1.000
_cell.angle_alpha   90.00
_cell.angle_beta   90.00
_cell.angle_gamma   90.00
#
_symmetry.space_group_name_H-M   'P 1'
#
loop_
_entity.id
_entity.type
_entity.pdbx_description
1 polymer ?
#
loop_
_entity_poly.entity_id
_entity_poly.type
_entity_poly.pdbx_seq_one_letter_code
_entity_poly.pdbx_strand_id
1 'polypeptide(L)'
;MASSKRKDPASAAASRIFVLEEEVRSLTEELNQCQADKEFVWSLWKRLQVANPDVTQAISLVVEREKQKAELKDRKVLEILQVKDNKIQTLEQRTSGQQEEINNLVQRKIAVDEENVALKNELCILQKSQDVMQEIKDTKECAQRKDEQSRLVIKNLEKENEGLSTRYADLLNDLEKLKKQDSQWRIEKSGIDAKIKNLESALREARGQVEVLHNRCDDLASQLGVKQAELTQKDLDVARAKKELQELQNLYKQNTEHAAQQAELIQQLQTLNTDTQKVLRTQEDAHTAETISYQKLYNELTICFEKLKASEVQLRQNQVPLQDKLFEKEQHINQLEKQLHEAFCSASSFPYQTYPEPRKGEFQQYSLTELKYLVMSQKTEIELLQKKLKRTNRSLANHSLCSRDFLDCISTRAEKKYKKPPVKRSRSLSPKSFLKESEELRKLKIAERKIENLEKTLQLKIQENDELRQAHEKRKKRLQTLQINYRAVKNQLKQLEEGYGKPGNNKNGKERSDPQHLRQENSDAVWNELAYFKKEHKKLLIEKLNLEEELDQMKVHASRDKTTIQELNMCLQQEREELLYKLGEEDEVNHSTPKKNVKEISAQTLQKISQLERRIMGFEKESKKLKEINKGLVKDKSELKLLLKQHAGDAEDREKELKILVEKITEAKKDKSKLQLIIDGLEKEVTSLKRQVAEGNVLKNENVDLLIQVKQLQSLLDKAKMVDSKATVEAACGQCRCKNTGANVKLKTGKKKSLVEHQSLCNQSIKDMSGALENFSKDGWEDMSESSDTEILSSENLETRAVHHISLTKRNEQQEQNKIENNKIIPNSMCLEDESKLRQKKKNKGELVTTVQRKKILNSAFNPYKVNREKIRSIMVQKPGSSVSLWGRITSLQQQLAVVQKSKRTAVSSLKKSREANKRLTSQLHLTKQQLQASKQTVQQTLTSSLTELQREKSGLQGKLDHLIQATKGREGLSLLASGHTGMAPATPVKTVDLEMKQLQCKLKNANNEITKHSSTIKSLKSEVQRKEEQMQELQEKISRMERDISMKRHLIEDWRLRMKTYQEKEKSFNETLQCLEEKFFSGCCSRQRH
;
A
#
# COMPACT_ATOMS: atom_id res chain seq x y z
N MET A 1 39.30 -76.98 72.25
CA MET A 1 38.72 -77.96 73.19
C MET A 1 39.84 -78.53 74.05
N ALA A 2 39.74 -78.47 75.38
CA ALA A 2 40.77 -78.98 76.29
C ALA A 2 40.37 -80.35 76.84
N SER A 3 41.06 -81.41 76.43
CA SER A 3 40.87 -82.75 77.01
C SER A 3 41.79 -82.93 78.22
N SER A 4 41.25 -82.62 79.39
CA SER A 4 41.94 -82.80 80.67
C SER A 4 42.01 -84.29 81.04
N LYS A 5 43.07 -84.99 80.62
CA LYS A 5 43.38 -86.33 81.14
C LYS A 5 43.63 -86.26 82.64
N ARG A 6 42.63 -86.69 83.43
CA ARG A 6 42.79 -86.96 84.86
C ARG A 6 43.89 -88.02 85.02
N LYS A 7 44.87 -87.78 85.89
CA LYS A 7 45.77 -88.85 86.36
C LYS A 7 45.04 -89.60 87.47
N ASP A 8 44.88 -90.91 87.32
CA ASP A 8 44.21 -91.73 88.33
C ASP A 8 45.03 -91.80 89.63
N PRO A 9 44.40 -91.58 90.80
CA PRO A 9 45.11 -91.58 92.09
C PRO A 9 45.70 -92.96 92.43
N ALA A 10 45.14 -94.05 91.89
CA ALA A 10 45.68 -95.40 92.05
C ALA A 10 47.10 -95.55 91.47
N SER A 11 47.40 -94.89 90.35
CA SER A 11 48.73 -94.91 89.74
C SER A 11 49.77 -94.18 90.60
N ALA A 12 49.38 -93.06 91.22
CA ALA A 12 50.24 -92.32 92.14
C ALA A 12 50.54 -93.11 93.42
N ALA A 13 49.54 -93.82 93.98
CA ALA A 13 49.73 -94.70 95.13
C ALA A 13 50.68 -95.86 94.81
N ALA A 14 50.49 -96.54 93.67
CA ALA A 14 51.38 -97.62 93.24
C ALA A 14 52.83 -97.16 93.00
N SER A 15 53.03 -95.99 92.39
CA SER A 15 54.38 -95.40 92.24
C SER A 15 55.02 -95.04 93.58
N ARG A 16 54.24 -94.60 94.57
CA ARG A 16 54.74 -94.29 95.92
C ARG A 16 55.17 -95.56 96.67
N ILE A 17 54.40 -96.65 96.52
CA ILE A 17 54.72 -97.95 97.10
C ILE A 17 56.02 -98.49 96.51
N PHE A 18 56.17 -98.49 95.17
CA PHE A 18 57.38 -98.99 94.51
C PHE A 18 58.66 -98.26 94.96
N VAL A 19 58.61 -96.92 95.09
CA VAL A 19 59.75 -96.14 95.61
C VAL A 19 60.09 -96.52 97.04
N LEU A 20 59.10 -96.71 97.91
CA LEU A 20 59.32 -97.13 99.30
C LEU A 20 59.86 -98.57 99.40
N GLU A 21 59.41 -99.49 98.53
CA GLU A 21 59.94 -100.85 98.43
C GLU A 21 61.41 -100.86 97.98
N GLU A 22 61.79 -99.95 97.09
CA GLU A 22 63.16 -99.78 96.60
C GLU A 22 64.08 -99.13 97.65
N GLU A 23 63.59 -98.12 98.37
CA GLU A 23 64.27 -97.53 99.53
C GLU A 23 64.50 -98.56 100.65
N VAL A 24 63.48 -99.36 101.01
CA VAL A 24 63.61 -100.44 102.01
C VAL A 24 64.62 -101.50 101.57
N ARG A 25 64.65 -101.84 100.27
CA ARG A 25 65.64 -102.77 99.71
C ARG A 25 67.07 -102.21 99.82
N SER A 26 67.28 -100.95 99.44
CA SER A 26 68.58 -100.27 99.55
C SER A 26 69.09 -100.22 101.00
N LEU A 27 68.21 -99.83 101.94
CA LEU A 27 68.55 -99.79 103.37
C LEU A 27 68.89 -101.17 103.94
N THR A 28 68.23 -102.22 103.43
CA THR A 28 68.52 -103.61 103.83
C THR A 28 69.88 -104.07 103.30
N GLU A 29 70.24 -103.73 102.06
CA GLU A 29 71.59 -103.98 101.51
C GLU A 29 72.68 -103.23 102.28
N GLU A 30 72.46 -101.94 102.59
CA GLU A 30 73.39 -101.13 103.37
C GLU A 30 73.59 -101.68 104.78
N LEU A 31 72.51 -102.14 105.44
CA LEU A 31 72.59 -102.81 106.75
C LEU A 31 73.40 -104.12 106.67
N ASN A 32 73.13 -104.96 105.68
CA ASN A 32 73.89 -106.20 105.45
C ASN A 32 75.37 -105.94 105.20
N GLN A 33 75.69 -104.90 104.42
CA GLN A 33 77.06 -104.48 104.14
C GLN A 33 77.77 -103.96 105.41
N CYS A 34 77.09 -103.14 106.23
CA CYS A 34 77.61 -102.69 107.52
C CYS A 34 77.86 -103.86 108.48
N GLN A 35 76.98 -104.86 108.49
CA GLN A 35 77.14 -106.04 109.32
C GLN A 35 78.32 -106.92 108.86
N ALA A 36 78.49 -107.12 107.54
CA ALA A 36 79.67 -107.79 106.99
C ALA A 36 80.98 -107.05 107.32
N ASP A 37 80.98 -105.71 107.29
CA ASP A 37 82.14 -104.89 107.66
C ASP A 37 82.46 -104.96 109.16
N LYS A 38 81.44 -104.99 110.03
CA LYS A 38 81.60 -105.21 111.47
C LYS A 38 82.25 -106.58 111.76
N GLU A 39 81.74 -107.66 111.17
CA GLU A 39 82.30 -109.00 111.37
C GLU A 39 83.71 -109.12 110.78
N PHE A 40 84.00 -108.43 109.67
CA PHE A 40 85.35 -108.32 109.12
C PHE A 40 86.33 -107.64 110.10
N VAL A 41 85.97 -106.47 110.65
CA VAL A 41 86.79 -105.75 111.64
C VAL A 41 86.99 -106.58 112.91
N TRP A 42 85.96 -107.28 113.39
CA TRP A 42 86.04 -108.14 114.56
C TRP A 42 86.96 -109.36 114.34
N SER A 43 86.87 -109.99 113.16
CA SER A 43 87.76 -111.08 112.73
C SER A 43 89.22 -110.62 112.61
N LEU A 44 89.45 -109.43 112.04
CA LEU A 44 90.76 -108.81 111.91
C LEU A 44 91.39 -108.50 113.28
N TRP A 45 90.62 -107.86 114.17
CA TRP A 45 91.03 -107.57 115.55
C TRP A 45 91.43 -108.84 116.30
N LYS A 46 90.64 -109.91 116.18
CA LYS A 46 90.92 -111.19 116.84
C LYS A 46 92.17 -111.90 116.31
N ARG A 47 92.50 -111.76 115.02
CA ARG A 47 93.78 -112.27 114.45
C ARG A 47 94.98 -111.47 114.93
N LEU A 48 94.86 -110.15 115.03
CA LEU A 48 95.93 -109.26 115.51
C LEU A 48 96.27 -109.44 117.00
N GLN A 49 95.39 -110.12 117.77
CA GLN A 49 95.56 -110.35 119.20
C GLN A 49 96.35 -111.63 119.56
N VAL A 50 96.75 -112.43 118.56
CA VAL A 50 97.62 -113.61 118.75
C VAL A 50 99.05 -113.15 119.05
N ALA A 51 99.78 -113.88 119.91
CA ALA A 51 101.09 -113.46 120.44
C ALA A 51 102.16 -113.13 119.38
N ASN A 52 102.06 -113.70 118.16
CA ASN A 52 102.82 -113.31 116.97
C ASN A 52 101.84 -113.15 115.79
N PRO A 53 101.33 -111.95 115.50
CA PRO A 53 100.36 -111.74 114.42
C PRO A 53 101.05 -111.48 113.07
N ASP A 54 100.59 -112.15 111.99
CA ASP A 54 101.02 -111.82 110.62
C ASP A 54 100.30 -110.55 110.13
N VAL A 55 100.96 -109.42 110.31
CA VAL A 55 100.49 -108.10 109.90
C VAL A 55 100.35 -107.98 108.37
N THR A 56 101.14 -108.73 107.59
CA THR A 56 101.11 -108.68 106.12
C THR A 56 99.83 -109.29 105.57
N GLN A 57 99.42 -110.44 106.12
CA GLN A 57 98.13 -111.05 105.79
C GLN A 57 96.95 -110.15 106.21
N ALA A 58 97.04 -109.51 107.38
CA ALA A 58 96.02 -108.58 107.86
C ALA A 58 95.84 -107.37 106.92
N ILE A 59 96.93 -106.75 106.47
CA ILE A 59 96.89 -105.62 105.52
C ILE A 59 96.31 -106.06 104.18
N SER A 60 96.73 -107.21 103.64
CA SER A 60 96.21 -107.74 102.37
C SER A 60 94.69 -107.94 102.41
N LEU A 61 94.15 -108.44 103.54
CA LEU A 61 92.70 -108.61 103.73
C LEU A 61 91.96 -107.26 103.77
N VAL A 62 92.53 -106.22 104.39
CA VAL A 62 91.94 -104.87 104.41
C VAL A 62 91.94 -104.25 103.02
N VAL A 63 93.04 -104.36 102.28
CA VAL A 63 93.17 -103.83 100.91
C VAL A 63 92.17 -104.52 99.97
N GLU A 64 92.05 -105.85 100.01
CA GLU A 64 91.08 -106.57 99.18
C GLU A 64 89.62 -106.23 99.58
N ARG A 65 89.33 -106.01 100.87
CA ARG A 65 88.00 -105.61 101.33
C ARG A 65 87.62 -104.19 100.89
N GLU A 66 88.55 -103.23 100.95
CA GLU A 66 88.30 -101.86 100.47
C GLU A 66 88.22 -101.79 98.93
N LYS A 67 89.03 -102.58 98.21
CA LYS A 67 88.91 -102.76 96.76
C LYS A 67 87.52 -103.24 96.37
N GLN A 68 86.98 -104.28 97.02
CA GLN A 68 85.61 -104.75 96.78
C GLN A 68 84.56 -103.66 97.03
N LYS A 69 84.73 -102.80 98.03
CA LYS A 69 83.82 -101.65 98.27
C LYS A 69 83.91 -100.59 97.18
N ALA A 70 85.11 -100.32 96.65
CA ALA A 70 85.29 -99.41 95.52
C ALA A 70 84.61 -99.97 94.26
N GLU A 71 84.88 -101.24 93.91
CA GLU A 71 84.26 -101.93 92.77
C GLU A 71 82.73 -101.99 92.87
N LEU A 72 82.16 -102.17 94.07
CA LEU A 72 80.72 -102.11 94.32
C LEU A 72 80.14 -100.69 94.12
N LYS A 73 80.86 -99.64 94.53
CA LYS A 73 80.46 -98.25 94.29
C LYS A 73 80.46 -97.92 92.80
N ASP A 74 81.53 -98.29 92.10
CA ASP A 74 81.65 -98.08 90.65
C ASP A 74 80.56 -98.83 89.88
N ARG A 75 80.24 -100.07 90.30
CA ARG A 75 79.12 -100.84 89.75
C ARG A 75 77.77 -100.16 89.96
N LYS A 76 77.49 -99.63 91.18
CA LYS A 76 76.26 -98.86 91.45
C LYS A 76 76.22 -97.55 90.64
N VAL A 77 77.36 -96.87 90.42
CA VAL A 77 77.43 -95.67 89.56
C VAL A 77 77.11 -96.02 88.09
N LEU A 78 77.68 -97.11 87.56
CA LEU A 78 77.40 -97.57 86.20
C LEU A 78 75.93 -97.98 86.01
N GLU A 79 75.33 -98.63 87.00
CA GLU A 79 73.90 -98.98 87.00
C GLU A 79 73.02 -97.72 86.99
N ILE A 80 73.34 -96.72 87.83
CA ILE A 80 72.65 -95.41 87.83
C ILE A 80 72.80 -94.69 86.48
N LEU A 81 73.97 -94.74 85.85
CA LEU A 81 74.19 -94.16 84.52
C LEU A 81 73.35 -94.90 83.47
N GLN A 82 73.36 -96.23 83.45
CA GLN A 82 72.56 -97.02 82.51
C GLN A 82 71.04 -96.75 82.66
N VAL A 83 70.55 -96.62 83.89
CA VAL A 83 69.14 -96.24 84.15
C VAL A 83 68.87 -94.81 83.69
N LYS A 84 69.80 -93.87 83.85
CA LYS A 84 69.67 -92.49 83.36
C LYS A 84 69.71 -92.41 81.84
N ASP A 85 70.58 -93.15 81.17
CA ASP A 85 70.68 -93.18 79.71
C ASP A 85 69.42 -93.79 79.09
N ASN A 86 68.94 -94.91 79.63
CA ASN A 86 67.62 -95.47 79.30
C ASN A 86 66.50 -94.42 79.52
N LYS A 87 66.58 -93.64 80.62
CA LYS A 87 65.59 -92.61 80.91
C LYS A 87 65.64 -91.45 79.91
N ILE A 88 66.83 -90.99 79.53
CA ILE A 88 67.07 -89.96 78.51
C ILE A 88 66.48 -90.43 77.18
N GLN A 89 66.80 -91.66 76.75
CA GLN A 89 66.28 -92.24 75.50
C GLN A 89 64.73 -92.26 75.47
N THR A 90 64.06 -92.63 76.57
CA THR A 90 62.58 -92.58 76.64
C THR A 90 62.01 -91.16 76.59
N LEU A 91 62.76 -90.15 77.07
CA LEU A 91 62.36 -88.75 76.98
C LEU A 91 62.58 -88.21 75.57
N GLU A 92 63.69 -88.53 74.92
CA GLU A 92 63.99 -88.15 73.53
C GLU A 92 62.94 -88.70 72.56
N GLN A 93 62.61 -90.00 72.66
CA GLN A 93 61.54 -90.63 71.86
C GLN A 93 60.17 -89.96 72.08
N ARG A 94 59.89 -89.54 73.32
CA ARG A 94 58.66 -88.80 73.62
C ARG A 94 58.69 -87.39 73.03
N THR A 95 59.83 -86.71 73.10
CA THR A 95 60.01 -85.37 72.55
C THR A 95 59.94 -85.38 71.02
N SER A 96 60.51 -86.37 70.34
CA SER A 96 60.40 -86.52 68.88
C SER A 96 58.95 -86.80 68.46
N GLY A 97 58.24 -87.70 69.15
CA GLY A 97 56.81 -87.95 68.89
C GLY A 97 55.95 -86.69 69.10
N GLN A 98 56.21 -85.90 70.14
CA GLN A 98 55.54 -84.61 70.35
C GLN A 98 55.91 -83.58 69.27
N GLN A 99 57.16 -83.56 68.79
CA GLN A 99 57.58 -82.67 67.70
C GLN A 99 56.90 -83.05 66.37
N GLU A 100 56.73 -84.35 66.08
CA GLU A 100 55.97 -84.84 64.93
C GLU A 100 54.48 -84.47 65.03
N GLU A 101 53.85 -84.64 66.21
CA GLU A 101 52.47 -84.18 66.45
C GLU A 101 52.32 -82.66 66.22
N ILE A 102 53.27 -81.85 66.70
CA ILE A 102 53.31 -80.40 66.48
C ILE A 102 53.48 -80.08 64.99
N ASN A 103 54.40 -80.73 64.28
CA ASN A 103 54.61 -80.53 62.84
C ASN A 103 53.34 -80.88 62.04
N ASN A 104 52.68 -81.99 62.38
CA ASN A 104 51.40 -82.41 61.78
C ASN A 104 50.24 -81.45 62.11
N LEU A 105 50.26 -80.77 63.25
CA LEU A 105 49.30 -79.71 63.59
C LEU A 105 49.59 -78.43 62.81
N VAL A 106 50.86 -78.04 62.66
CA VAL A 106 51.29 -76.86 61.89
C VAL A 106 50.94 -77.03 60.41
N GLN A 107 51.21 -78.18 59.80
CA GLN A 107 50.83 -78.45 58.41
C GLN A 107 49.31 -78.36 58.19
N ARG A 108 48.50 -78.95 59.08
CA ARG A 108 47.03 -78.80 59.01
C ARG A 108 46.57 -77.37 59.21
N LYS A 109 47.24 -76.60 60.07
CA LYS A 109 46.94 -75.18 60.25
C LYS A 109 47.23 -74.40 58.96
N ILE A 110 48.38 -74.63 58.32
CA ILE A 110 48.75 -73.98 57.05
C ILE A 110 47.71 -74.28 55.97
N ALA A 111 47.30 -75.54 55.80
CA ALA A 111 46.27 -75.91 54.83
C ALA A 111 44.91 -75.22 55.09
N VAL A 112 44.51 -75.08 56.36
CA VAL A 112 43.29 -74.35 56.75
C VAL A 112 43.46 -72.83 56.57
N ASP A 113 44.63 -72.26 56.84
CA ASP A 113 44.92 -70.84 56.60
C ASP A 113 44.90 -70.54 55.08
N GLU A 114 45.40 -71.45 54.23
CA GLU A 114 45.32 -71.38 52.76
C GLU A 114 43.88 -71.48 52.24
N GLU A 115 43.08 -72.42 52.77
CA GLU A 115 41.64 -72.55 52.46
C GLU A 115 40.86 -71.29 52.86
N ASN A 116 41.13 -70.72 54.03
CA ASN A 116 40.52 -69.46 54.47
C ASN A 116 40.89 -68.28 53.55
N VAL A 117 42.13 -68.23 53.05
CA VAL A 117 42.52 -67.21 52.05
C VAL A 117 41.81 -67.43 50.72
N ALA A 118 41.65 -68.67 50.26
CA ALA A 118 40.88 -69.00 49.06
C ALA A 118 39.41 -68.57 49.19
N LEU A 119 38.71 -68.98 50.26
CA LEU A 119 37.33 -68.59 50.54
C LEU A 119 37.15 -67.07 50.68
N LYS A 120 38.12 -66.37 51.29
CA LYS A 120 38.11 -64.91 51.39
C LYS A 120 38.25 -64.23 50.02
N ASN A 121 39.05 -64.81 49.12
CA ASN A 121 39.17 -64.34 47.74
C ASN A 121 37.88 -64.60 46.95
N GLU A 122 37.25 -65.77 47.11
CA GLU A 122 35.95 -66.08 46.50
C GLU A 122 34.84 -65.14 46.98
N LEU A 123 34.74 -64.87 48.29
CA LEU A 123 33.80 -63.88 48.83
C LEU A 123 34.06 -62.47 48.28
N CYS A 124 35.32 -62.09 48.07
CA CYS A 124 35.67 -60.81 47.43
C CYS A 124 35.25 -60.75 45.95
N ILE A 125 35.32 -61.88 45.22
CA ILE A 125 34.84 -61.99 43.84
C ILE A 125 33.30 -61.94 43.80
N LEU A 126 32.61 -62.63 44.72
CA LEU A 126 31.15 -62.61 44.83
C LEU A 126 30.60 -61.24 45.24
N GLN A 127 31.29 -60.50 46.12
CA GLN A 127 30.91 -59.12 46.44
C GLN A 127 31.02 -58.23 45.20
N LYS A 128 32.12 -58.34 44.43
CA LYS A 128 32.30 -57.57 43.19
C LYS A 128 31.26 -57.92 42.13
N SER A 129 30.85 -59.18 42.01
CA SER A 129 29.78 -59.55 41.07
C SER A 129 28.41 -59.03 41.53
N GLN A 130 28.16 -58.96 42.84
CA GLN A 130 26.97 -58.29 43.40
C GLN A 130 26.97 -56.78 43.10
N ASP A 131 28.10 -56.09 43.29
CA ASP A 131 28.24 -54.67 42.99
C ASP A 131 27.98 -54.39 41.48
N VAL A 132 28.54 -55.22 40.60
CA VAL A 132 28.30 -55.17 39.13
C VAL A 132 26.83 -55.45 38.78
N MET A 133 26.18 -56.42 39.44
CA MET A 133 24.73 -56.67 39.23
C MET A 133 23.88 -55.46 39.64
N GLN A 134 24.26 -54.74 40.70
CA GLN A 134 23.57 -53.52 41.13
C GLN A 134 23.80 -52.37 40.15
N GLU A 135 25.02 -52.18 39.63
CA GLU A 135 25.31 -51.18 38.59
C GLU A 135 24.54 -51.47 37.28
N ILE A 136 24.44 -52.73 36.86
CA ILE A 136 23.63 -53.15 35.71
C ILE A 136 22.14 -52.85 35.93
N LYS A 137 21.63 -53.04 37.15
CA LYS A 137 20.25 -52.71 37.51
C LYS A 137 19.99 -51.21 37.43
N ASP A 138 20.87 -50.39 38.00
CA ASP A 138 20.72 -48.94 38.04
C ASP A 138 20.88 -48.29 36.66
N THR A 139 21.80 -48.81 35.84
CA THR A 139 21.95 -48.38 34.43
C THR A 139 20.75 -48.79 33.58
N LYS A 140 20.18 -49.99 33.79
CA LYS A 140 18.93 -50.43 33.13
C LYS A 140 17.74 -49.55 33.51
N GLU A 141 17.57 -49.21 34.79
CA GLU A 141 16.49 -48.31 35.21
C GLU A 141 16.70 -46.88 34.67
N CYS A 142 17.95 -46.40 34.64
CA CYS A 142 18.30 -45.12 34.01
C CYS A 142 17.98 -45.09 32.51
N ALA A 143 18.24 -46.17 31.78
CA ALA A 143 17.85 -46.32 30.38
C ALA A 143 16.31 -46.30 30.24
N GLN A 144 15.59 -47.12 31.01
CA GLN A 144 14.12 -47.17 30.97
C GLN A 144 13.45 -45.81 31.26
N ARG A 145 13.99 -45.03 32.22
CA ARG A 145 13.51 -43.66 32.49
C ARG A 145 13.75 -42.70 31.30
N LYS A 146 14.89 -42.82 30.60
CA LYS A 146 15.21 -42.03 29.40
C LYS A 146 14.34 -42.44 28.21
N ASP A 147 14.06 -43.74 28.05
CA ASP A 147 13.19 -44.26 27.01
C ASP A 147 11.75 -43.78 27.23
N GLU A 148 11.25 -43.79 28.47
CA GLU A 148 9.93 -43.25 28.82
C GLU A 148 9.85 -41.73 28.59
N GLN A 149 10.90 -40.99 28.98
CA GLN A 149 10.99 -39.56 28.68
C GLN A 149 10.98 -39.29 27.16
N SER A 150 11.68 -40.12 26.38
CA SER A 150 11.72 -40.04 24.92
C SER A 150 10.35 -40.35 24.31
N ARG A 151 9.65 -41.38 24.82
CA ARG A 151 8.27 -41.75 24.45
C ARG A 151 7.30 -40.58 24.67
N LEU A 152 7.41 -39.89 25.81
CA LEU A 152 6.60 -38.72 26.14
C LEU A 152 6.91 -37.52 25.23
N VAL A 153 8.18 -37.29 24.89
CA VAL A 153 8.57 -36.23 23.94
C VAL A 153 8.03 -36.53 22.54
N ILE A 154 8.16 -37.76 22.05
CA ILE A 154 7.61 -38.19 20.76
C ILE A 154 6.09 -37.97 20.74
N LYS A 155 5.36 -38.42 21.77
CA LYS A 155 3.90 -38.24 21.87
C LYS A 155 3.45 -36.77 21.92
N ASN A 156 4.29 -35.87 22.42
CA ASN A 156 4.01 -34.42 22.37
C ASN A 156 4.26 -33.85 20.96
N LEU A 157 5.36 -34.25 20.31
CA LEU A 157 5.67 -33.85 18.94
C LEU A 157 4.64 -34.38 17.93
N GLU A 158 4.12 -35.58 18.12
CA GLU A 158 3.02 -36.15 17.33
C GLU A 158 1.76 -35.29 17.41
N LYS A 159 1.34 -34.90 18.63
CA LYS A 159 0.20 -34.00 18.84
C LYS A 159 0.42 -32.60 18.26
N GLU A 160 1.64 -32.07 18.35
CA GLU A 160 1.99 -30.80 17.71
C GLU A 160 1.94 -30.93 16.18
N ASN A 161 2.39 -32.05 15.62
CA ASN A 161 2.30 -32.35 14.19
C ASN A 161 0.85 -32.53 13.71
N GLU A 162 -0.02 -33.21 14.48
CA GLU A 162 -1.48 -33.25 14.24
C GLU A 162 -2.09 -31.84 14.28
N GLY A 163 -1.70 -31.03 15.27
CA GLY A 163 -2.13 -29.64 15.43
C GLY A 163 -1.60 -28.69 14.33
N LEU A 164 -0.50 -29.03 13.67
CA LEU A 164 0.01 -28.34 12.47
C LEU A 164 -0.68 -28.86 11.21
N SER A 165 -0.86 -30.17 11.06
CA SER A 165 -1.53 -30.81 9.92
C SER A 165 -2.97 -30.32 9.75
N THR A 166 -3.72 -30.21 10.86
CA THR A 166 -5.06 -29.60 10.88
C THR A 166 -5.03 -28.14 10.43
N ARG A 167 -4.06 -27.33 10.90
CA ARG A 167 -3.88 -25.95 10.42
C ARG A 167 -3.51 -25.86 8.94
N TYR A 168 -2.69 -26.79 8.43
CA TYR A 168 -2.38 -26.87 7.00
C TYR A 168 -3.63 -27.22 6.17
N ALA A 169 -4.48 -28.13 6.65
CA ALA A 169 -5.75 -28.45 6.00
C ALA A 169 -6.73 -27.24 6.01
N ASP A 170 -6.84 -26.52 7.13
CA ASP A 170 -7.64 -25.29 7.22
C ASP A 170 -7.13 -24.20 6.28
N LEU A 171 -5.81 -23.97 6.23
CA LEU A 171 -5.18 -23.03 5.30
C LEU A 171 -5.40 -23.42 3.84
N LEU A 172 -5.33 -24.70 3.49
CA LEU A 172 -5.67 -25.19 2.15
C LEU A 172 -7.14 -24.95 1.81
N ASN A 173 -8.06 -25.20 2.75
CA ASN A 173 -9.48 -24.92 2.59
C ASN A 173 -9.76 -23.42 2.40
N ASP A 174 -9.09 -22.54 3.13
CA ASP A 174 -9.23 -21.09 2.98
C ASP A 174 -8.60 -20.57 1.68
N LEU A 175 -7.47 -21.11 1.23
CA LEU A 175 -6.91 -20.85 -0.09
C LEU A 175 -7.88 -21.26 -1.21
N GLU A 176 -8.57 -22.40 -1.06
CA GLU A 176 -9.56 -22.88 -2.03
C GLU A 176 -10.84 -22.02 -2.04
N LYS A 177 -11.29 -21.53 -0.87
CA LYS A 177 -12.36 -20.51 -0.79
C LYS A 177 -11.95 -19.21 -1.47
N LEU A 178 -10.72 -18.74 -1.25
CA LEU A 178 -10.18 -17.53 -1.88
C LEU A 178 -10.06 -17.67 -3.40
N LYS A 179 -9.62 -18.82 -3.92
CA LYS A 179 -9.63 -19.11 -5.37
C LYS A 179 -11.03 -19.07 -5.96
N LYS A 180 -12.04 -19.61 -5.26
CA LYS A 180 -13.44 -19.56 -5.68
C LYS A 180 -14.04 -18.15 -5.63
N GLN A 181 -13.61 -17.32 -4.68
CA GLN A 181 -13.95 -15.91 -4.66
C GLN A 181 -13.27 -15.15 -5.82
N ASP A 182 -11.99 -15.39 -6.08
CA ASP A 182 -11.28 -14.75 -7.19
C ASP A 182 -11.86 -15.12 -8.57
N SER A 183 -12.24 -16.39 -8.79
CA SER A 183 -12.93 -16.78 -10.03
C SER A 183 -14.30 -16.11 -10.16
N GLN A 184 -15.06 -16.00 -9.07
CA GLN A 184 -16.33 -15.24 -9.04
C GLN A 184 -16.11 -13.75 -9.35
N TRP A 185 -15.12 -13.11 -8.71
CA TRP A 185 -14.76 -11.71 -9.00
C TRP A 185 -14.31 -11.51 -10.45
N ARG A 186 -13.60 -12.48 -11.05
CA ARG A 186 -13.23 -12.43 -12.48
C ARG A 186 -14.46 -12.51 -13.41
N ILE A 187 -15.46 -13.32 -13.07
CA ILE A 187 -16.73 -13.40 -13.82
C ILE A 187 -17.54 -12.10 -13.66
N GLU A 188 -17.66 -11.57 -12.44
CA GLU A 188 -18.37 -10.31 -12.19
C GLU A 188 -17.68 -9.14 -12.89
N LYS A 189 -16.35 -9.07 -12.82
CA LYS A 189 -15.54 -8.08 -13.54
C LYS A 189 -15.77 -8.17 -15.05
N SER A 190 -15.69 -9.36 -15.66
CA SER A 190 -15.93 -9.49 -17.11
C SER A 190 -17.37 -9.11 -17.50
N GLY A 191 -18.35 -9.37 -16.65
CA GLY A 191 -19.74 -8.92 -16.81
C GLY A 191 -19.91 -7.40 -16.67
N ILE A 192 -19.12 -6.74 -15.83
CA ILE A 192 -19.07 -5.27 -15.73
C ILE A 192 -18.33 -4.66 -16.93
N ASP A 193 -17.18 -5.21 -17.33
CA ASP A 193 -16.41 -4.78 -18.50
C ASP A 193 -17.25 -4.88 -19.78
N ALA A 194 -18.06 -5.94 -19.93
CA ALA A 194 -19.02 -6.08 -21.04
C ALA A 194 -20.12 -4.99 -21.00
N LYS A 195 -20.64 -4.64 -19.82
CA LYS A 195 -21.61 -3.53 -19.67
C LYS A 195 -20.97 -2.18 -20.00
N ILE A 196 -19.73 -1.94 -19.55
CA ILE A 196 -18.97 -0.73 -19.89
C ILE A 196 -18.80 -0.63 -21.39
N LYS A 197 -18.33 -1.69 -22.05
CA LYS A 197 -18.16 -1.74 -23.52
C LYS A 197 -19.46 -1.46 -24.27
N ASN A 198 -20.60 -1.98 -23.80
CA ASN A 198 -21.91 -1.70 -24.39
C ASN A 198 -22.33 -0.23 -24.20
N LEU A 199 -22.08 0.36 -23.03
CA LEU A 199 -22.32 1.79 -22.77
C LEU A 199 -21.39 2.69 -23.60
N GLU A 200 -20.13 2.31 -23.79
CA GLU A 200 -19.18 2.99 -24.67
C GLU A 200 -19.64 2.96 -26.13
N SER A 201 -20.16 1.83 -26.63
CA SER A 201 -20.75 1.77 -27.98
C SER A 201 -22.00 2.64 -28.10
N ALA A 202 -22.90 2.62 -27.09
CA ALA A 202 -24.09 3.47 -27.09
C ALA A 202 -23.74 4.97 -27.03
N LEU A 203 -22.72 5.35 -26.26
CA LEU A 203 -22.21 6.73 -26.23
C LEU A 203 -21.55 7.13 -27.55
N ARG A 204 -20.87 6.21 -28.24
CA ARG A 204 -20.31 6.45 -29.58
C ARG A 204 -21.41 6.63 -30.62
N GLU A 205 -22.44 5.81 -30.58
CA GLU A 205 -23.61 5.91 -31.45
C GLU A 205 -24.36 7.23 -31.20
N ALA A 206 -24.67 7.56 -29.94
CA ALA A 206 -25.31 8.82 -29.57
C ALA A 206 -24.48 10.04 -29.99
N ARG A 207 -23.14 9.98 -29.88
CA ARG A 207 -22.24 11.02 -30.42
C ARG A 207 -22.39 11.16 -31.94
N GLY A 208 -22.42 10.04 -32.68
CA GLY A 208 -22.66 10.06 -34.12
C GLY A 208 -24.04 10.63 -34.50
N GLN A 209 -25.08 10.32 -33.73
CA GLN A 209 -26.41 10.92 -33.92
C GLN A 209 -26.40 12.44 -33.67
N VAL A 210 -25.70 12.91 -32.63
CA VAL A 210 -25.52 14.35 -32.36
C VAL A 210 -24.72 15.04 -33.47
N GLU A 211 -23.68 14.40 -34.01
CA GLU A 211 -22.88 14.91 -35.13
C GLU A 211 -23.71 15.04 -36.42
N VAL A 212 -24.55 14.04 -36.73
CA VAL A 212 -25.52 14.10 -37.85
C VAL A 212 -26.55 15.22 -37.65
N LEU A 213 -27.05 15.42 -36.42
CA LEU A 213 -27.97 16.52 -36.12
C LEU A 213 -27.28 17.89 -36.21
N HIS A 214 -26.02 18.00 -35.77
CA HIS A 214 -25.24 19.23 -35.87
C HIS A 214 -24.99 19.61 -37.33
N ASN A 215 -24.53 18.68 -38.16
CA ASN A 215 -24.35 18.90 -39.60
C ASN A 215 -25.67 19.35 -40.26
N ARG A 216 -26.81 18.74 -39.88
CA ARG A 216 -28.13 19.17 -40.37
C ARG A 216 -28.52 20.56 -39.87
N CYS A 217 -28.15 20.95 -38.66
CA CYS A 217 -28.35 22.32 -38.18
C CYS A 217 -27.49 23.32 -38.97
N ASP A 218 -26.26 22.96 -39.33
CA ASP A 218 -25.34 23.81 -40.09
C ASP A 218 -25.79 23.94 -41.57
N ASP A 219 -26.31 22.86 -42.17
CA ASP A 219 -26.99 22.89 -43.48
C ASP A 219 -28.21 23.82 -43.47
N LEU A 220 -29.06 23.72 -42.44
CA LEU A 220 -30.23 24.58 -42.28
C LEU A 220 -29.84 26.04 -42.01
N ALA A 221 -28.78 26.30 -41.25
CA ALA A 221 -28.23 27.64 -41.03
C ALA A 221 -27.66 28.23 -42.33
N SER A 222 -27.01 27.40 -43.15
CA SER A 222 -26.51 27.79 -44.47
C SER A 222 -27.66 28.13 -45.42
N GLN A 223 -28.72 27.31 -45.45
CA GLN A 223 -29.95 27.59 -46.21
C GLN A 223 -30.65 28.88 -45.72
N LEU A 224 -30.72 29.10 -44.41
CA LEU A 224 -31.24 30.33 -43.82
C LEU A 224 -30.41 31.55 -44.26
N GLY A 225 -29.08 31.44 -44.28
CA GLY A 225 -28.17 32.48 -44.76
C GLY A 225 -28.40 32.83 -46.23
N VAL A 226 -28.58 31.82 -47.09
CA VAL A 226 -28.94 32.03 -48.51
C VAL A 226 -30.30 32.72 -48.63
N LYS A 227 -31.32 32.29 -47.88
CA LYS A 227 -32.64 32.94 -47.90
C LYS A 227 -32.65 34.35 -47.33
N GLN A 228 -31.81 34.63 -46.34
CA GLN A 228 -31.61 35.99 -45.84
C GLN A 228 -30.94 36.89 -46.88
N ALA A 229 -29.96 36.37 -47.65
CA ALA A 229 -29.34 37.09 -48.75
C ALA A 229 -30.33 37.35 -49.90
N GLU A 230 -31.10 36.33 -50.32
CA GLU A 230 -32.19 36.48 -51.30
C GLU A 230 -33.20 37.56 -50.86
N LEU A 231 -33.60 37.57 -49.58
CA LEU A 231 -34.51 38.57 -49.03
C LEU A 231 -33.91 39.98 -49.10
N THR A 232 -32.64 40.16 -48.70
CA THR A 232 -31.98 41.47 -48.80
C THR A 232 -31.85 41.96 -50.24
N GLN A 233 -31.65 41.05 -51.21
CA GLN A 233 -31.69 41.42 -52.64
C GLN A 233 -33.09 41.87 -53.06
N LYS A 234 -34.15 41.16 -52.62
CA LYS A 234 -35.54 41.56 -52.90
C LYS A 234 -35.89 42.91 -52.28
N ASP A 235 -35.42 43.22 -51.08
CA ASP A 235 -35.61 44.52 -50.46
C ASP A 235 -34.91 45.65 -51.26
N LEU A 236 -33.71 45.40 -51.79
CA LEU A 236 -33.02 46.33 -52.70
C LEU A 236 -33.76 46.52 -54.03
N ASP A 237 -34.29 45.44 -54.62
CA ASP A 237 -35.10 45.49 -55.84
C ASP A 237 -36.41 46.29 -55.61
N VAL A 238 -37.09 46.07 -54.48
CA VAL A 238 -38.29 46.81 -54.09
C VAL A 238 -37.97 48.28 -53.81
N ALA A 239 -36.84 48.61 -53.18
CA ALA A 239 -36.40 49.98 -52.98
C ALA A 239 -36.12 50.69 -54.32
N ARG A 240 -35.54 49.98 -55.30
CA ARG A 240 -35.33 50.48 -56.66
C ARG A 240 -36.65 50.74 -57.37
N ALA A 241 -37.57 49.77 -57.39
CA ALA A 241 -38.88 49.92 -58.01
C ALA A 241 -39.70 51.07 -57.38
N LYS A 242 -39.59 51.29 -56.07
CA LYS A 242 -40.20 52.46 -55.40
C LYS A 242 -39.60 53.79 -55.87
N LYS A 243 -38.29 53.85 -56.12
CA LYS A 243 -37.62 55.03 -56.67
C LYS A 243 -38.05 55.31 -58.10
N GLU A 244 -38.07 54.29 -58.95
CA GLU A 244 -38.55 54.38 -60.33
C GLU A 244 -40.03 54.83 -60.40
N LEU A 245 -40.90 54.28 -59.53
CA LEU A 245 -42.28 54.73 -59.38
C LEU A 245 -42.37 56.21 -58.98
N GLN A 246 -41.53 56.66 -58.05
CA GLN A 246 -41.51 58.07 -57.62
C GLN A 246 -41.04 59.00 -58.74
N GLU A 247 -40.04 58.59 -59.52
CA GLU A 247 -39.56 59.31 -60.70
C GLU A 247 -40.65 59.40 -61.78
N LEU A 248 -41.34 58.29 -62.09
CA LEU A 248 -42.50 58.27 -62.99
C LEU A 248 -43.65 59.15 -62.48
N GLN A 249 -43.94 59.17 -61.17
CA GLN A 249 -44.97 60.03 -60.60
C GLN A 249 -44.59 61.52 -60.74
N ASN A 250 -43.31 61.86 -60.62
CA ASN A 250 -42.81 63.23 -60.81
C ASN A 250 -42.89 63.65 -62.29
N LEU A 251 -42.50 62.77 -63.22
CA LEU A 251 -42.65 62.98 -64.66
C LEU A 251 -44.13 63.14 -65.07
N TYR A 252 -45.02 62.33 -64.48
CA TYR A 252 -46.46 62.47 -64.71
C TYR A 252 -46.99 63.84 -64.24
N LYS A 253 -46.59 64.32 -63.06
CA LYS A 253 -46.94 65.66 -62.58
C LYS A 253 -46.47 66.75 -63.55
N GLN A 254 -45.21 66.72 -63.97
CA GLN A 254 -44.67 67.65 -64.97
C GLN A 254 -45.45 67.61 -66.28
N ASN A 255 -45.81 66.42 -66.75
CA ASN A 255 -46.63 66.28 -67.97
C ASN A 255 -48.05 66.83 -67.78
N THR A 256 -48.67 66.67 -66.60
CA THR A 256 -49.97 67.32 -66.30
C THR A 256 -49.86 68.84 -66.18
N GLU A 257 -48.75 69.38 -65.67
CA GLU A 257 -48.47 70.82 -65.66
C GLU A 257 -48.29 71.36 -67.08
N HIS A 258 -47.56 70.65 -67.95
CA HIS A 258 -47.43 71.00 -69.36
C HIS A 258 -48.77 70.91 -70.13
N ALA A 259 -49.59 69.90 -69.84
CA ALA A 259 -50.93 69.80 -70.43
C ALA A 259 -51.84 70.96 -69.97
N ALA A 260 -51.74 71.40 -68.71
CA ALA A 260 -52.45 72.57 -68.21
C ALA A 260 -51.96 73.86 -68.88
N GLN A 261 -50.64 74.04 -69.05
CA GLN A 261 -50.05 75.16 -69.79
C GLN A 261 -50.51 75.20 -71.26
N GLN A 262 -50.61 74.04 -71.91
CA GLN A 262 -51.15 73.92 -73.27
C GLN A 262 -52.65 74.28 -73.31
N ALA A 263 -53.44 73.84 -72.34
CA ALA A 263 -54.86 74.19 -72.25
C ALA A 263 -55.07 75.70 -72.03
N GLU A 264 -54.26 76.33 -71.18
CA GLU A 264 -54.29 77.80 -70.98
C GLU A 264 -53.93 78.54 -72.29
N LEU A 265 -52.89 78.10 -73.00
CA LEU A 265 -52.51 78.67 -74.29
C LEU A 265 -53.63 78.53 -75.34
N ILE A 266 -54.29 77.37 -75.40
CA ILE A 266 -55.45 77.15 -76.28
C ILE A 266 -56.59 78.09 -75.90
N GLN A 267 -56.87 78.29 -74.61
CA GLN A 267 -57.90 79.22 -74.14
C GLN A 267 -57.56 80.67 -74.52
N GLN A 268 -56.31 81.11 -74.35
CA GLN A 268 -55.85 82.44 -74.77
C GLN A 268 -56.00 82.63 -76.30
N LEU A 269 -55.63 81.63 -77.10
CA LEU A 269 -55.81 81.65 -78.56
C LEU A 269 -57.29 81.66 -78.96
N GLN A 270 -58.17 80.96 -78.24
CA GLN A 270 -59.61 81.00 -78.46
C GLN A 270 -60.19 82.38 -78.13
N THR A 271 -59.81 82.99 -77.00
CA THR A 271 -60.24 84.36 -76.64
C THR A 271 -59.79 85.37 -77.70
N LEU A 272 -58.53 85.31 -78.13
CA LEU A 272 -58.00 86.19 -79.17
C LEU A 272 -58.74 86.01 -80.52
N ASN A 273 -59.10 84.77 -80.88
CA ASN A 273 -59.91 84.50 -82.07
C ASN A 273 -61.33 85.07 -81.93
N THR A 274 -61.99 84.92 -80.77
CA THR A 274 -63.32 85.52 -80.54
C THR A 274 -63.28 87.05 -80.56
N ASP A 275 -62.23 87.67 -80.02
CA ASP A 275 -62.05 89.12 -80.08
C ASP A 275 -61.78 89.58 -81.52
N THR A 276 -60.98 88.84 -82.28
CA THR A 276 -60.73 89.12 -83.71
C THR A 276 -62.02 89.04 -84.53
N GLN A 277 -62.83 87.99 -84.33
CA GLN A 277 -64.14 87.85 -84.96
C GLN A 277 -65.10 88.97 -84.55
N LYS A 278 -65.08 89.39 -83.28
CA LYS A 278 -65.89 90.51 -82.79
C LYS A 278 -65.48 91.84 -83.43
N VAL A 279 -64.18 92.10 -83.59
CA VAL A 279 -63.67 93.28 -84.30
C VAL A 279 -64.12 93.27 -85.77
N LEU A 280 -64.00 92.12 -86.46
CA LEU A 280 -64.50 91.95 -87.83
C LEU A 280 -66.00 92.22 -87.93
N ARG A 281 -66.81 91.69 -87.00
CA ARG A 281 -68.26 92.00 -86.93
C ARG A 281 -68.53 93.48 -86.73
N THR A 282 -67.83 94.15 -85.80
CA THR A 282 -68.02 95.60 -85.61
C THR A 282 -67.59 96.42 -86.82
N GLN A 283 -66.65 95.92 -87.64
CA GLN A 283 -66.28 96.54 -88.90
C GLN A 283 -67.33 96.29 -90.00
N GLU A 284 -67.90 95.09 -90.10
CA GLU A 284 -69.04 94.79 -90.97
C GLU A 284 -70.26 95.67 -90.62
N ASP A 285 -70.57 95.82 -89.34
CA ASP A 285 -71.63 96.69 -88.84
C ASP A 285 -71.36 98.18 -89.18
N ALA A 286 -70.11 98.64 -89.01
CA ALA A 286 -69.71 100.01 -89.35
C ALA A 286 -69.85 100.28 -90.86
N HIS A 287 -69.35 99.40 -91.73
CA HIS A 287 -69.52 99.53 -93.19
C HIS A 287 -71.00 99.44 -93.62
N THR A 288 -71.81 98.65 -92.92
CA THR A 288 -73.26 98.61 -93.14
C THR A 288 -73.91 99.94 -92.76
N ALA A 289 -73.54 100.53 -91.62
CA ALA A 289 -74.02 101.85 -91.19
C ALA A 289 -73.58 102.98 -92.14
N GLU A 290 -72.34 102.95 -92.62
CA GLU A 290 -71.83 103.85 -93.68
C GLU A 290 -72.66 103.71 -94.95
N THR A 291 -72.91 102.48 -95.42
CA THR A 291 -73.73 102.19 -96.61
C THR A 291 -75.15 102.73 -96.46
N ILE A 292 -75.79 102.55 -95.29
CA ILE A 292 -77.10 103.12 -94.98
C ILE A 292 -77.05 104.66 -94.97
N SER A 293 -75.96 105.26 -94.48
CA SER A 293 -75.76 106.71 -94.49
C SER A 293 -75.62 107.26 -95.92
N TYR A 294 -74.82 106.62 -96.77
CA TYR A 294 -74.71 106.99 -98.19
C TYR A 294 -76.05 106.85 -98.93
N GLN A 295 -76.80 105.78 -98.67
CA GLN A 295 -78.13 105.60 -99.26
C GLN A 295 -79.12 106.70 -98.82
N LYS A 296 -79.10 107.10 -97.54
CA LYS A 296 -79.91 108.23 -97.04
C LYS A 296 -79.55 109.54 -97.75
N LEU A 297 -78.25 109.86 -97.85
CA LEU A 297 -77.78 111.06 -98.54
C LEU A 297 -78.21 111.08 -100.02
N TYR A 298 -78.14 109.94 -100.70
CA TYR A 298 -78.57 109.82 -102.10
C TYR A 298 -80.09 110.04 -102.26
N ASN A 299 -80.88 109.53 -101.31
CA ASN A 299 -82.33 109.77 -101.26
C ASN A 299 -82.65 111.25 -101.00
N GLU A 300 -81.95 111.90 -100.05
CA GLU A 300 -82.11 113.34 -99.76
C GLU A 300 -81.76 114.21 -100.98
N LEU A 301 -80.67 113.90 -101.68
CA LEU A 301 -80.26 114.58 -102.90
C LEU A 301 -81.33 114.42 -104.01
N THR A 302 -81.92 113.24 -104.15
CA THR A 302 -83.02 112.96 -105.09
C THR A 302 -84.28 113.77 -104.75
N ILE A 303 -84.63 113.89 -103.46
CA ILE A 303 -85.74 114.74 -103.00
C ILE A 303 -85.47 116.23 -103.31
N CYS A 304 -84.23 116.69 -103.13
CA CYS A 304 -83.84 118.07 -103.47
C CYS A 304 -83.93 118.32 -104.99
N PHE A 305 -83.50 117.35 -105.80
CA PHE A 305 -83.60 117.41 -107.26
C PHE A 305 -85.05 117.51 -107.74
N GLU A 306 -85.95 116.64 -107.24
CA GLU A 306 -87.37 116.69 -107.63
C GLU A 306 -88.08 117.97 -107.12
N LYS A 307 -87.70 118.52 -105.96
CA LYS A 307 -88.17 119.85 -105.52
C LYS A 307 -87.74 120.98 -106.46
N LEU A 308 -86.48 120.97 -106.91
CA LEU A 308 -85.96 121.96 -107.85
C LEU A 308 -86.72 121.89 -109.18
N LYS A 309 -86.89 120.68 -109.72
CA LYS A 309 -87.64 120.39 -110.93
C LYS A 309 -89.11 120.82 -110.85
N ALA A 310 -89.77 120.61 -109.71
CA ALA A 310 -91.13 121.12 -109.48
C ALA A 310 -91.18 122.67 -109.50
N SER A 311 -90.18 123.34 -108.91
CA SER A 311 -90.10 124.81 -108.94
C SER A 311 -89.84 125.38 -110.34
N GLU A 312 -89.08 124.67 -111.20
CA GLU A 312 -88.90 125.05 -112.61
C GLU A 312 -90.23 125.01 -113.38
N VAL A 313 -91.02 123.95 -113.21
CA VAL A 313 -92.35 123.82 -113.82
C VAL A 313 -93.27 124.97 -113.37
N GLN A 314 -93.21 125.34 -112.08
CA GLN A 314 -94.01 126.43 -111.53
C GLN A 314 -93.62 127.80 -112.11
N LEU A 315 -92.31 128.05 -112.32
CA LEU A 315 -91.82 129.25 -113.02
C LEU A 315 -92.30 129.30 -114.48
N ARG A 316 -92.32 128.16 -115.19
CA ARG A 316 -92.83 128.10 -116.57
C ARG A 316 -94.33 128.33 -116.66
N GLN A 317 -95.13 127.89 -115.68
CA GLN A 317 -96.56 128.21 -115.61
C GLN A 317 -96.83 129.71 -115.43
N ASN A 318 -96.01 130.41 -114.63
CA ASN A 318 -96.13 131.86 -114.43
C ASN A 318 -95.79 132.69 -115.68
N GLN A 319 -95.03 132.13 -116.63
CA GLN A 319 -94.58 132.83 -117.83
C GLN A 319 -95.71 133.06 -118.85
N VAL A 320 -96.65 132.12 -118.96
CA VAL A 320 -97.75 132.14 -119.95
C VAL A 320 -98.66 133.38 -119.83
N PRO A 321 -99.28 133.69 -118.67
CA PRO A 321 -100.19 134.85 -118.56
C PRO A 321 -99.48 136.21 -118.62
N LEU A 322 -98.16 136.26 -118.48
CA LEU A 322 -97.36 137.47 -118.73
C LEU A 322 -97.15 137.70 -120.23
N GLN A 323 -97.07 136.62 -121.02
CA GLN A 323 -96.92 136.67 -122.47
C GLN A 323 -98.22 137.10 -123.17
N ASP A 324 -99.38 136.65 -122.68
CA ASP A 324 -100.70 137.08 -123.16
C ASP A 324 -100.94 138.60 -122.95
N LYS A 325 -100.58 139.12 -121.76
CA LYS A 325 -100.66 140.57 -121.46
C LYS A 325 -99.74 141.43 -122.33
N LEU A 326 -98.63 140.87 -122.81
CA LEU A 326 -97.72 141.53 -123.73
C LEU A 326 -98.39 141.67 -125.11
N PHE A 327 -99.04 140.60 -125.58
CA PHE A 327 -99.77 140.58 -126.85
C PHE A 327 -100.96 141.56 -126.90
N GLU A 328 -101.72 141.70 -125.81
CA GLU A 328 -102.78 142.72 -125.70
C GLU A 328 -102.23 144.15 -125.84
N LYS A 329 -101.05 144.43 -125.25
CA LYS A 329 -100.39 145.74 -125.36
C LYS A 329 -99.89 146.00 -126.78
N GLU A 330 -99.34 144.99 -127.44
CA GLU A 330 -98.86 145.06 -128.83
C GLU A 330 -99.97 145.49 -129.80
N GLN A 331 -101.17 144.90 -129.69
CA GLN A 331 -102.31 145.26 -130.55
C GLN A 331 -102.79 146.71 -130.30
N HIS A 332 -102.73 147.17 -129.05
CA HIS A 332 -103.17 148.51 -128.68
C HIS A 332 -102.21 149.61 -129.19
N ILE A 333 -100.91 149.29 -129.32
CA ILE A 333 -99.90 150.16 -129.92
C ILE A 333 -100.16 150.32 -131.43
N ASN A 334 -100.39 149.23 -132.15
CA ASN A 334 -100.67 149.23 -133.59
C ASN A 334 -101.91 150.07 -133.98
N GLN A 335 -102.90 150.23 -133.09
CA GLN A 335 -104.06 151.11 -133.32
C GLN A 335 -103.73 152.60 -133.16
N LEU A 336 -102.86 152.95 -132.21
CA LEU A 336 -102.40 154.33 -131.97
C LEU A 336 -101.43 154.80 -133.07
N GLU A 337 -100.59 153.90 -133.59
CA GLU A 337 -99.66 154.19 -134.69
C GLU A 337 -100.38 154.61 -135.99
N LYS A 338 -101.56 154.04 -136.28
CA LYS A 338 -102.37 154.46 -137.44
C LYS A 338 -102.95 155.86 -137.29
N GLN A 339 -103.31 156.29 -136.08
CA GLN A 339 -103.84 157.64 -135.83
C GLN A 339 -102.74 158.71 -135.86
N LEU A 340 -101.48 158.33 -135.68
CA LEU A 340 -100.34 159.25 -135.71
C LEU A 340 -99.86 159.61 -137.13
N HIS A 341 -100.23 158.82 -138.15
CA HIS A 341 -99.68 158.94 -139.51
C HIS A 341 -100.33 160.03 -140.37
N GLU A 342 -101.53 160.51 -140.02
CA GLU A 342 -102.20 161.63 -140.73
C GLU A 342 -101.72 163.03 -140.28
N ALA A 343 -100.92 163.14 -139.21
CA ALA A 343 -100.68 164.41 -138.52
C ALA A 343 -99.26 165.01 -138.66
N PHE A 344 -98.25 164.30 -139.19
CA PHE A 344 -96.85 164.76 -139.13
C PHE A 344 -96.04 164.60 -140.42
N CYS A 345 -96.08 165.64 -141.25
CA CYS A 345 -94.92 166.07 -142.04
C CYS A 345 -94.20 167.23 -141.30
N SER A 346 -93.06 166.98 -140.61
CA SER A 346 -91.94 167.93 -140.37
C SER A 346 -90.89 167.47 -139.33
N ALA A 347 -89.60 167.55 -139.69
CA ALA A 347 -88.39 167.86 -138.89
C ALA A 347 -87.83 166.97 -137.72
N SER A 348 -86.60 166.45 -137.95
CA SER A 348 -85.35 166.49 -137.11
C SER A 348 -85.14 165.73 -135.75
N SER A 349 -84.33 164.66 -135.82
CA SER A 349 -83.05 164.33 -135.06
C SER A 349 -82.90 164.21 -133.51
N PHE A 350 -82.55 162.98 -133.03
CA PHE A 350 -81.39 162.53 -132.17
C PHE A 350 -81.07 163.17 -130.76
N PRO A 351 -80.16 162.62 -129.87
CA PRO A 351 -79.90 161.28 -129.26
C PRO A 351 -79.92 161.22 -127.67
N TYR A 352 -79.50 160.08 -127.07
CA TYR A 352 -78.99 159.84 -125.66
C TYR A 352 -80.00 159.49 -124.52
N GLN A 353 -79.67 158.88 -123.33
CA GLN A 353 -78.65 157.89 -122.84
C GLN A 353 -78.84 157.59 -121.30
N THR A 354 -78.42 156.42 -120.74
CA THR A 354 -77.58 156.22 -119.47
C THR A 354 -77.97 155.06 -118.49
N TYR A 355 -76.94 154.47 -117.84
CA TYR A 355 -76.85 153.41 -116.79
C TYR A 355 -77.15 153.87 -115.32
N PRO A 356 -77.10 153.04 -114.22
CA PRO A 356 -75.86 152.65 -113.46
C PRO A 356 -75.82 151.29 -112.65
N GLU A 357 -74.68 151.02 -111.98
CA GLU A 357 -74.19 149.83 -111.19
C GLU A 357 -73.70 150.28 -109.76
N PRO A 358 -73.44 149.43 -108.68
CA PRO A 358 -72.03 149.05 -108.27
C PRO A 358 -71.70 147.92 -107.17
N ARG A 359 -70.51 147.25 -107.30
CA ARG A 359 -69.37 146.92 -106.32
C ARG A 359 -69.35 145.99 -105.02
N LYS A 360 -68.34 145.06 -104.98
CA LYS A 360 -67.25 144.61 -104.00
C LYS A 360 -67.40 144.29 -102.45
N GLY A 361 -66.65 143.27 -101.93
CA GLY A 361 -66.30 142.99 -100.48
C GLY A 361 -65.44 141.69 -100.16
N GLU A 362 -64.84 141.50 -98.95
CA GLU A 362 -63.79 140.46 -98.56
C GLU A 362 -64.02 139.63 -97.22
N PHE A 363 -63.06 138.75 -96.82
CA PHE A 363 -62.80 138.01 -95.50
C PHE A 363 -63.47 136.61 -95.20
N GLN A 364 -63.08 135.76 -94.19
CA GLN A 364 -61.78 135.09 -93.81
C GLN A 364 -61.95 133.96 -92.71
N GLN A 365 -61.38 132.74 -92.90
CA GLN A 365 -60.85 131.67 -91.95
C GLN A 365 -61.58 131.04 -90.70
N TYR A 366 -61.02 129.87 -90.30
CA TYR A 366 -61.18 128.97 -89.10
C TYR A 366 -62.15 127.77 -89.24
N SER A 367 -61.85 126.55 -88.74
CA SER A 367 -60.83 126.09 -87.76
C SER A 367 -59.98 124.89 -88.27
N LEU A 368 -58.66 124.93 -88.03
CA LEU A 368 -57.71 123.81 -88.25
C LEU A 368 -57.06 123.35 -86.93
N THR A 369 -57.65 123.74 -85.79
CA THR A 369 -57.01 123.69 -84.47
C THR A 369 -57.33 122.41 -83.70
N GLU A 370 -58.53 121.86 -83.87
CA GLU A 370 -58.99 120.64 -83.17
C GLU A 370 -58.18 119.40 -83.59
N LEU A 371 -57.84 119.30 -84.88
CA LEU A 371 -56.99 118.21 -85.40
C LEU A 371 -55.57 118.24 -84.79
N LYS A 372 -55.06 119.43 -84.45
CA LYS A 372 -53.73 119.61 -83.84
C LYS A 372 -53.71 119.20 -82.36
N TYR A 373 -54.82 119.41 -81.65
CA TYR A 373 -54.97 119.00 -80.24
C TYR A 373 -55.10 117.46 -80.12
N LEU A 374 -55.85 116.83 -81.02
CA LEU A 374 -56.01 115.36 -81.06
C LEU A 374 -54.67 114.63 -81.32
N VAL A 375 -53.88 115.14 -82.28
CA VAL A 375 -52.54 114.61 -82.59
C VAL A 375 -51.55 114.84 -81.44
N MET A 376 -51.66 115.94 -80.69
CA MET A 376 -50.85 116.15 -79.49
C MET A 376 -51.23 115.19 -78.36
N SER A 377 -52.52 114.92 -78.15
CA SER A 377 -52.99 113.93 -77.16
C SER A 377 -52.39 112.54 -77.42
N GLN A 378 -52.57 112.00 -78.63
CA GLN A 378 -52.06 110.68 -79.02
C GLN A 378 -50.52 110.58 -78.89
N LYS A 379 -49.80 111.68 -79.13
CA LYS A 379 -48.33 111.71 -79.00
C LYS A 379 -47.86 111.58 -77.54
N THR A 380 -48.59 112.15 -76.58
CA THR A 380 -48.26 112.04 -75.14
C THR A 380 -48.59 110.66 -74.54
N GLU A 381 -49.62 109.99 -75.06
CA GLU A 381 -50.02 108.65 -74.61
C GLU A 381 -48.99 107.58 -75.00
N ILE A 382 -48.45 107.65 -76.22
CA ILE A 382 -47.36 106.79 -76.69
C ILE A 382 -46.10 106.95 -75.84
N GLU A 383 -45.78 108.19 -75.43
CA GLU A 383 -44.61 108.48 -74.60
C GLU A 383 -44.76 107.93 -73.16
N LEU A 384 -45.99 107.91 -72.62
CA LEU A 384 -46.31 107.28 -71.33
C LEU A 384 -46.13 105.75 -71.38
N LEU A 385 -46.59 105.11 -72.46
CA LEU A 385 -46.48 103.66 -72.67
C LEU A 385 -45.03 103.20 -72.84
N GLN A 386 -44.21 103.94 -73.61
CA GLN A 386 -42.77 103.69 -73.70
C GLN A 386 -42.05 103.81 -72.34
N LYS A 387 -42.52 104.71 -71.46
CA LYS A 387 -41.98 104.87 -70.10
C LYS A 387 -42.37 103.71 -69.16
N LYS A 388 -43.54 103.09 -69.35
CA LYS A 388 -43.94 101.85 -68.63
C LYS A 388 -43.11 100.65 -69.07
N LEU A 389 -42.91 100.45 -70.38
CA LEU A 389 -42.11 99.34 -70.93
C LEU A 389 -40.64 99.35 -70.42
N LYS A 390 -40.04 100.54 -70.30
CA LYS A 390 -38.69 100.71 -69.73
C LYS A 390 -38.59 100.42 -68.22
N ARG A 391 -39.71 100.38 -67.48
CA ARG A 391 -39.74 100.00 -66.06
C ARG A 391 -39.89 98.49 -65.88
N THR A 392 -40.74 97.84 -66.66
CA THR A 392 -40.95 96.38 -66.58
C THR A 392 -39.70 95.59 -67.01
N ASN A 393 -39.01 96.01 -68.07
CA ASN A 393 -37.75 95.36 -68.50
C ASN A 393 -36.61 95.45 -67.45
N ARG A 394 -36.64 96.41 -66.53
CA ARG A 394 -35.67 96.48 -65.41
C ARG A 394 -36.00 95.53 -64.25
N SER A 395 -37.25 95.05 -64.17
CA SER A 395 -37.69 94.09 -63.15
C SER A 395 -37.32 92.65 -63.49
N LEU A 396 -37.16 92.33 -64.78
CA LEU A 396 -36.93 90.96 -65.24
C LEU A 396 -35.45 90.54 -65.22
N ALA A 397 -34.53 91.51 -65.29
CA ALA A 397 -33.09 91.26 -65.42
C ALA A 397 -32.36 90.85 -64.12
N ASN A 398 -33.02 90.89 -62.95
CA ASN A 398 -32.38 90.68 -61.65
C ASN A 398 -32.73 89.34 -60.95
N HIS A 399 -33.46 88.44 -61.61
CA HIS A 399 -33.92 87.17 -61.02
C HIS A 399 -33.30 85.90 -61.62
N SER A 400 -32.33 86.02 -62.53
CA SER A 400 -31.54 84.90 -63.03
C SER A 400 -30.05 85.10 -62.75
N LEU A 401 -29.53 84.41 -61.73
CA LEU A 401 -28.34 83.53 -61.80
C LEU A 401 -27.81 83.12 -60.40
N CYS A 402 -27.42 81.84 -60.31
CA CYS A 402 -26.52 81.23 -59.33
C CYS A 402 -27.02 80.92 -57.90
N SER A 403 -27.43 79.66 -57.71
CA SER A 403 -27.26 78.93 -56.44
C SER A 403 -27.04 77.44 -56.77
N ARG A 404 -25.78 76.98 -56.78
CA ARG A 404 -25.44 75.56 -56.99
C ARG A 404 -24.08 75.17 -56.37
N ASP A 405 -24.00 73.86 -56.10
CA ASP A 405 -22.82 73.03 -55.77
C ASP A 405 -22.27 73.21 -54.31
N PHE A 406 -22.49 72.28 -53.36
CA PHE A 406 -22.02 70.87 -53.21
C PHE A 406 -20.50 70.78 -52.88
N LEU A 407 -20.06 70.34 -51.68
CA LEU A 407 -20.03 69.00 -51.03
C LEU A 407 -18.67 68.26 -51.23
N ASP A 408 -18.18 67.60 -50.16
CA ASP A 408 -17.20 66.48 -50.14
C ASP A 408 -15.71 66.73 -50.55
N CYS A 409 -14.68 65.95 -50.13
CA CYS A 409 -14.59 64.82 -49.17
C CYS A 409 -13.14 64.55 -48.64
N ILE A 410 -13.01 63.99 -47.42
CA ILE A 410 -12.11 62.88 -46.96
C ILE A 410 -10.56 62.88 -47.27
N SER A 411 -9.68 62.84 -46.23
CA SER A 411 -8.86 61.65 -45.79
C SER A 411 -7.48 61.85 -45.07
N THR A 412 -7.26 60.99 -44.06
CA THR A 412 -6.01 60.32 -43.56
C THR A 412 -4.84 60.97 -42.78
N ARG A 413 -4.57 60.29 -41.63
CA ARG A 413 -3.29 59.74 -41.09
C ARG A 413 -2.43 60.48 -40.03
N ALA A 414 -2.25 59.72 -38.93
CA ALA A 414 -1.00 59.42 -38.20
C ALA A 414 -0.59 60.21 -36.91
N GLU A 415 -0.46 59.41 -35.84
CA GLU A 415 0.45 59.53 -34.68
C GLU A 415 0.56 60.83 -33.84
N LYS A 416 0.23 60.74 -32.53
CA LYS A 416 1.24 60.82 -31.44
C LYS A 416 0.71 60.55 -30.02
N LYS A 417 1.39 59.62 -29.36
CA LYS A 417 1.67 59.45 -27.92
C LYS A 417 1.04 60.46 -26.93
N TYR A 418 0.20 59.97 -26.01
CA TYR A 418 -0.11 60.66 -24.74
C TYR A 418 0.61 59.99 -23.55
N LYS A 419 1.49 60.75 -22.89
CA LYS A 419 1.93 60.50 -21.50
C LYS A 419 1.43 61.63 -20.60
N LYS A 420 0.59 61.29 -19.61
CA LYS A 420 0.47 61.94 -18.29
C LYS A 420 1.03 60.91 -17.28
N PRO A 421 1.59 61.27 -16.10
CA PRO A 421 0.98 62.14 -15.07
C PRO A 421 2.09 62.99 -14.35
N PRO A 422 2.02 63.43 -13.06
CA PRO A 422 0.93 63.41 -12.07
C PRO A 422 0.68 64.70 -11.27
N VAL A 423 -0.58 64.89 -10.83
CA VAL A 423 -0.89 65.71 -9.65
C VAL A 423 -0.90 64.81 -8.41
N LYS A 424 0.05 64.99 -7.50
CA LYS A 424 0.02 64.35 -6.17
C LYS A 424 -0.84 65.17 -5.22
N ARG A 425 -1.96 64.63 -4.76
CA ARG A 425 -2.72 65.17 -3.60
C ARG A 425 -2.83 64.10 -2.51
N SER A 426 -1.79 63.98 -1.71
CA SER A 426 -1.76 63.11 -0.53
C SER A 426 -2.16 63.90 0.71
N ARG A 427 -3.32 63.59 1.31
CA ARG A 427 -3.71 64.06 2.66
C ARG A 427 -4.54 63.02 3.40
N SER A 428 -3.86 62.18 4.18
CA SER A 428 -4.39 61.59 5.41
C SER A 428 -3.22 61.27 6.34
N LEU A 429 -2.84 62.23 7.19
CA LEU A 429 -2.07 61.98 8.39
C LEU A 429 -3.02 62.19 9.57
N SER A 430 -3.45 61.10 10.20
CA SER A 430 -4.12 61.14 11.52
C SER A 430 -3.08 61.00 12.63
N PRO A 431 -3.36 61.49 13.86
CA PRO A 431 -2.34 61.63 14.90
C PRO A 431 -1.81 60.29 15.44
N LYS A 432 -0.57 60.29 15.94
CA LYS A 432 -0.01 59.16 16.71
C LYS A 432 -0.81 58.96 18.01
N SER A 433 -1.57 57.88 18.10
CA SER A 433 -1.99 57.31 19.38
C SER A 433 -0.91 56.35 19.90
N PHE A 434 -0.70 56.31 21.21
CA PHE A 434 0.30 55.46 21.87
C PHE A 434 -0.06 53.96 21.88
N LEU A 435 -1.12 53.54 21.19
CA LEU A 435 -1.50 52.12 21.05
C LEU A 435 -0.63 51.36 20.03
N LYS A 436 0.04 52.09 19.13
CA LYS A 436 0.63 51.52 17.92
C LYS A 436 1.73 50.49 18.20
N GLU A 437 2.49 50.61 19.29
CA GLU A 437 3.49 49.61 19.66
C GLU A 437 2.89 48.22 19.94
N SER A 438 1.67 48.12 20.49
CA SER A 438 1.00 46.82 20.71
C SER A 438 0.60 46.15 19.39
N GLU A 439 0.24 46.96 18.40
CA GLU A 439 -0.22 46.52 17.09
C GLU A 439 0.97 46.15 16.18
N GLU A 440 2.01 46.98 16.15
CA GLU A 440 3.26 46.70 15.43
C GLU A 440 3.99 45.50 16.06
N LEU A 441 3.99 45.33 17.40
CA LEU A 441 4.55 44.13 18.04
C LEU A 441 3.75 42.86 17.69
N ARG A 442 2.42 42.96 17.52
CA ARG A 442 1.59 41.85 17.00
C ARG A 442 1.92 41.54 15.54
N LYS A 443 2.06 42.56 14.68
CA LYS A 443 2.45 42.40 13.26
C LYS A 443 3.85 41.82 13.12
N LEU A 444 4.80 42.27 13.94
CA LEU A 444 6.16 41.75 14.03
C LEU A 444 6.14 40.28 14.46
N LYS A 445 5.38 39.91 15.49
CA LYS A 445 5.24 38.51 15.92
C LYS A 445 4.54 37.59 14.91
N ILE A 446 3.69 38.13 14.04
CA ILE A 446 3.13 37.42 12.88
C ILE A 446 4.20 37.26 11.78
N ALA A 447 4.99 38.31 11.51
CA ALA A 447 6.10 38.26 10.57
C ALA A 447 7.20 37.27 11.00
N GLU A 448 7.57 37.23 12.29
CA GLU A 448 8.51 36.25 12.86
C GLU A 448 8.04 34.81 12.63
N ARG A 449 6.77 34.49 12.94
CA ARG A 449 6.22 33.15 12.65
C ARG A 449 6.19 32.85 11.15
N LYS A 450 5.92 33.85 10.31
CA LYS A 450 5.93 33.70 8.86
C LYS A 450 7.35 33.41 8.34
N ILE A 451 8.37 34.05 8.91
CA ILE A 451 9.79 33.78 8.63
C ILE A 451 10.15 32.35 9.09
N GLU A 452 9.85 31.99 10.34
CA GLU A 452 10.12 30.65 10.89
C GLU A 452 9.45 29.52 10.06
N ASN A 453 8.25 29.78 9.54
CA ASN A 453 7.55 28.83 8.65
C ASN A 453 8.17 28.78 7.25
N LEU A 454 8.60 29.91 6.69
CA LEU A 454 9.33 29.95 5.41
C LEU A 454 10.71 29.27 5.51
N GLU A 455 11.41 29.40 6.64
CA GLU A 455 12.67 28.69 6.93
C GLU A 455 12.46 27.17 6.96
N LYS A 456 11.40 26.69 7.61
CA LYS A 456 11.02 25.27 7.59
C LYS A 456 10.68 24.79 6.18
N THR A 457 9.95 25.58 5.39
CA THR A 457 9.68 25.27 3.98
C THR A 457 10.97 25.20 3.16
N LEU A 458 11.90 26.13 3.37
CA LEU A 458 13.21 26.15 2.69
C LEU A 458 14.04 24.91 3.04
N GLN A 459 14.14 24.53 4.32
CA GLN A 459 14.82 23.30 4.76
C GLN A 459 14.23 22.05 4.09
N LEU A 460 12.91 21.99 3.95
CA LEU A 460 12.23 20.88 3.27
C LEU A 460 12.49 20.87 1.75
N LYS A 461 12.58 22.04 1.09
CA LYS A 461 12.97 22.13 -0.33
C LYS A 461 14.43 21.76 -0.55
N ILE A 462 15.31 22.05 0.40
CA ILE A 462 16.70 21.55 0.39
C ILE A 462 16.70 20.02 0.48
N GLN A 463 15.95 19.42 1.41
CA GLN A 463 15.80 17.96 1.51
C GLN A 463 15.25 17.34 0.21
N GLU A 464 14.23 17.94 -0.41
CA GLU A 464 13.67 17.49 -1.70
C GLU A 464 14.74 17.50 -2.80
N ASN A 465 15.57 18.55 -2.85
CA ASN A 465 16.67 18.68 -3.82
C ASN A 465 17.78 17.65 -3.57
N ASP A 466 18.14 17.38 -2.31
CA ASP A 466 19.17 16.41 -1.96
C ASP A 466 18.73 14.97 -2.22
N GLU A 467 17.44 14.64 -2.03
CA GLU A 467 16.89 13.33 -2.40
C GLU A 467 16.81 13.15 -3.92
N LEU A 468 16.47 14.20 -4.68
CA LEU A 468 16.60 14.23 -6.15
C LEU A 468 18.04 14.00 -6.59
N ARG A 469 19.01 14.72 -6.02
CA ARG A 469 20.45 14.52 -6.30
C ARG A 469 20.89 13.10 -5.98
N GLN A 470 20.44 12.53 -4.86
CA GLN A 470 20.77 11.16 -4.49
C GLN A 470 20.18 10.13 -5.46
N ALA A 471 18.95 10.31 -5.92
CA ALA A 471 18.32 9.47 -6.95
C ALA A 471 19.08 9.56 -8.29
N HIS A 472 19.46 10.77 -8.72
CA HIS A 472 20.28 10.97 -9.92
C HIS A 472 21.66 10.33 -9.81
N GLU A 473 22.37 10.48 -8.68
CA GLU A 473 23.67 9.83 -8.46
C GLU A 473 23.57 8.30 -8.39
N LYS A 474 22.48 7.73 -7.84
CA LYS A 474 22.22 6.28 -7.94
C LYS A 474 21.98 5.84 -9.38
N ARG A 475 21.17 6.56 -10.16
CA ARG A 475 20.92 6.28 -11.58
C ARG A 475 22.22 6.33 -12.39
N LYS A 476 23.05 7.34 -12.14
CA LYS A 476 24.39 7.50 -12.72
C LYS A 476 25.34 6.35 -12.35
N LYS A 477 25.37 5.94 -11.08
CA LYS A 477 26.15 4.76 -10.63
C LYS A 477 25.66 3.47 -11.31
N ARG A 478 24.33 3.23 -11.37
CA ARG A 478 23.74 2.10 -12.11
C ARG A 478 24.16 2.10 -13.58
N LEU A 479 24.11 3.26 -14.25
CA LEU A 479 24.56 3.41 -15.64
C LEU A 479 26.06 3.17 -15.80
N GLN A 480 26.90 3.67 -14.91
CA GLN A 480 28.35 3.44 -14.92
C GLN A 480 28.67 1.95 -14.74
N THR A 481 28.05 1.27 -13.78
CA THR A 481 28.19 -0.18 -13.60
C THR A 481 27.72 -0.94 -14.83
N LEU A 482 26.60 -0.56 -15.45
CA LEU A 482 26.13 -1.18 -16.69
C LEU A 482 27.12 -0.97 -17.86
N GLN A 483 27.70 0.22 -18.00
CA GLN A 483 28.72 0.51 -19.01
C GLN A 483 30.03 -0.27 -18.77
N ILE A 484 30.46 -0.42 -17.51
CA ILE A 484 31.62 -1.24 -17.13
C ILE A 484 31.34 -2.71 -17.44
N ASN A 485 30.17 -3.23 -17.07
CA ASN A 485 29.76 -4.61 -17.36
C ASN A 485 29.65 -4.86 -18.86
N TYR A 486 29.11 -3.91 -19.63
CA TYR A 486 29.05 -4.00 -21.09
C TYR A 486 30.46 -4.01 -21.71
N ARG A 487 31.39 -3.17 -21.23
CA ARG A 487 32.80 -3.21 -21.65
C ARG A 487 33.46 -4.54 -21.29
N ALA A 488 33.21 -5.07 -20.09
CA ALA A 488 33.74 -6.36 -19.66
C ALA A 488 33.21 -7.51 -20.54
N VAL A 489 31.90 -7.57 -20.79
CA VAL A 489 31.28 -8.57 -21.69
C VAL A 489 31.75 -8.41 -23.13
N LYS A 490 31.90 -7.17 -23.63
CA LYS A 490 32.47 -6.90 -24.97
C LYS A 490 33.92 -7.38 -25.07
N ASN A 491 34.73 -7.17 -24.03
CA ASN A 491 36.10 -7.65 -23.99
C ASN A 491 36.17 -9.18 -23.86
N GLN A 492 35.28 -9.81 -23.09
CA GLN A 492 35.17 -11.28 -23.01
C GLN A 492 34.73 -11.89 -24.35
N LEU A 493 33.75 -11.30 -25.03
CA LEU A 493 33.35 -11.70 -26.38
C LEU A 493 34.52 -11.57 -27.36
N LYS A 494 35.25 -10.44 -27.32
CA LYS A 494 36.44 -10.23 -28.16
C LYS A 494 37.56 -11.23 -27.84
N GLN A 495 37.78 -11.59 -26.58
CA GLN A 495 38.76 -12.61 -26.19
C GLN A 495 38.34 -14.03 -26.63
N LEU A 496 37.05 -14.35 -26.57
CA LEU A 496 36.53 -15.61 -27.10
C LEU A 496 36.70 -15.66 -28.63
N GLU A 497 36.32 -14.59 -29.32
CA GLU A 497 36.43 -14.44 -30.78
C GLU A 497 37.89 -14.46 -31.27
N GLU A 498 38.81 -13.78 -30.58
CA GLU A 498 40.26 -13.87 -30.79
C GLU A 498 40.80 -15.28 -30.48
N GLY A 499 40.22 -15.98 -29.51
CA GLY A 499 40.55 -17.37 -29.17
C GLY A 499 40.13 -18.39 -30.23
N TYR A 500 39.13 -18.10 -31.06
CA TYR A 500 38.77 -18.91 -32.23
C TYR A 500 39.61 -18.58 -33.49
N GLY A 501 40.39 -17.50 -33.46
CA GLY A 501 41.11 -16.98 -34.63
C GLY A 501 42.50 -17.58 -34.92
N LYS A 502 43.02 -18.50 -34.09
CA LYS A 502 44.35 -19.12 -34.31
C LYS A 502 44.38 -20.62 -33.97
N PRO A 503 44.61 -21.53 -34.96
CA PRO A 503 44.87 -22.94 -34.68
C PRO A 503 46.31 -23.11 -34.17
N GLY A 504 46.51 -23.04 -32.86
CA GLY A 504 47.86 -23.18 -32.28
C GLY A 504 47.88 -23.27 -30.76
N ASN A 505 47.97 -24.52 -30.27
CA ASN A 505 48.47 -24.89 -28.94
C ASN A 505 47.95 -24.13 -27.71
N ASN A 506 46.91 -24.67 -27.08
CA ASN A 506 46.84 -24.68 -25.61
C ASN A 506 46.08 -25.93 -25.10
N LYS A 507 46.85 -26.96 -24.70
CA LYS A 507 46.33 -28.11 -23.95
C LYS A 507 46.01 -27.64 -22.52
N ASN A 508 44.78 -27.20 -22.26
CA ASN A 508 44.22 -27.03 -20.90
C ASN A 508 42.68 -26.81 -20.88
N GLY A 509 41.97 -27.25 -21.92
CA GLY A 509 40.53 -27.44 -21.83
C GLY A 509 40.25 -28.66 -20.96
N LYS A 510 39.56 -28.48 -19.82
CA LYS A 510 39.05 -29.61 -19.02
C LYS A 510 38.25 -30.54 -19.95
N GLU A 511 38.49 -31.84 -19.85
CA GLU A 511 37.71 -32.82 -20.60
C GLU A 511 36.22 -32.57 -20.37
N ARG A 512 35.49 -32.37 -21.47
CA ARG A 512 34.04 -32.40 -21.45
C ARG A 512 33.68 -33.86 -21.21
N SER A 513 33.06 -34.15 -20.06
CA SER A 513 32.69 -35.51 -19.67
C SER A 513 32.03 -36.27 -20.83
N ASP A 514 32.46 -37.51 -21.04
CA ASP A 514 32.05 -38.36 -22.14
C ASP A 514 30.51 -38.32 -22.34
N PRO A 515 30.00 -37.96 -23.54
CA PRO A 515 28.57 -37.83 -23.81
C PRO A 515 27.71 -39.04 -23.42
N GLN A 516 28.29 -40.23 -23.25
CA GLN A 516 27.56 -41.41 -22.77
C GLN A 516 27.11 -41.27 -21.30
N HIS A 517 27.88 -40.60 -20.45
CA HIS A 517 27.56 -40.40 -19.03
C HIS A 517 26.43 -39.37 -18.79
N LEU A 518 26.12 -38.53 -19.79
CA LEU A 518 25.00 -37.57 -19.74
C LEU A 518 23.67 -38.15 -20.23
N ARG A 519 23.64 -39.41 -20.70
CA ARG A 519 22.42 -40.07 -21.19
C ARG A 519 21.54 -40.68 -20.09
N GLN A 520 22.01 -40.71 -18.85
CA GLN A 520 21.24 -41.26 -17.71
C GLN A 520 20.28 -40.26 -17.06
N GLU A 521 20.53 -38.96 -17.25
CA GLU A 521 19.58 -37.90 -16.90
C GLU A 521 18.93 -37.37 -18.18
N ASN A 522 17.69 -36.86 -18.05
CA ASN A 522 17.00 -36.19 -19.15
C ASN A 522 17.73 -34.88 -19.49
N SER A 523 18.80 -34.96 -20.29
CA SER A 523 19.63 -33.82 -20.67
C SER A 523 18.79 -32.64 -21.16
N ASP A 524 17.77 -32.90 -21.99
CA ASP A 524 16.85 -31.88 -22.50
C ASP A 524 15.98 -31.26 -21.39
N ALA A 525 15.60 -32.01 -20.36
CA ALA A 525 14.90 -31.46 -19.20
C ALA A 525 15.81 -30.54 -18.38
N VAL A 526 17.06 -30.95 -18.12
CA VAL A 526 18.06 -30.13 -17.42
C VAL A 526 18.40 -28.86 -18.22
N TRP A 527 18.51 -28.95 -19.55
CA TRP A 527 18.70 -27.79 -20.41
C TRP A 527 17.47 -26.87 -20.43
N ASN A 528 16.25 -27.42 -20.43
CA ASN A 528 15.02 -26.65 -20.34
C ASN A 528 14.85 -25.97 -18.98
N GLU A 529 15.19 -26.63 -17.87
CA GLU A 529 15.24 -26.05 -16.53
C GLU A 529 16.31 -24.94 -16.45
N LEU A 530 17.52 -25.18 -16.96
CA LEU A 530 18.58 -24.16 -17.00
C LEU A 530 18.19 -22.96 -17.87
N ALA A 531 17.52 -23.20 -19.01
CA ALA A 531 16.98 -22.13 -19.85
C ALA A 531 15.84 -21.38 -19.16
N TYR A 532 14.98 -22.07 -18.42
CA TYR A 532 13.93 -21.49 -17.59
C TYR A 532 14.53 -20.62 -16.48
N PHE A 533 15.46 -21.14 -15.67
CA PHE A 533 16.14 -20.39 -14.62
C PHE A 533 16.96 -19.21 -15.18
N LYS A 534 17.58 -19.35 -16.36
CA LYS A 534 18.26 -18.24 -17.04
C LYS A 534 17.29 -17.15 -17.52
N LYS A 535 16.11 -17.54 -18.01
CA LYS A 535 15.03 -16.62 -18.40
C LYS A 535 14.44 -15.92 -17.18
N GLU A 536 14.17 -16.66 -16.11
CA GLU A 536 13.61 -16.13 -14.87
C GLU A 536 14.63 -15.25 -14.13
N HIS A 537 15.91 -15.63 -14.06
CA HIS A 537 16.97 -14.76 -13.54
C HIS A 537 17.11 -13.47 -14.35
N LYS A 538 17.01 -13.52 -15.69
CA LYS A 538 17.00 -12.31 -16.54
C LYS A 538 15.78 -11.43 -16.24
N LYS A 539 14.60 -12.04 -16.07
CA LYS A 539 13.35 -11.34 -15.71
C LYS A 539 13.45 -10.70 -14.33
N LEU A 540 13.85 -11.45 -13.30
CA LEU A 540 14.09 -10.96 -11.93
C LEU A 540 15.14 -9.85 -11.88
N LEU A 541 16.17 -9.89 -12.73
CA LEU A 541 17.17 -8.81 -12.81
C LEU A 541 16.58 -7.51 -13.40
N ILE A 542 15.69 -7.63 -14.39
CA ILE A 542 14.94 -6.48 -14.95
C ILE A 542 13.94 -5.95 -13.91
N GLU A 543 13.17 -6.82 -13.26
CA GLU A 543 12.22 -6.46 -12.20
C GLU A 543 12.93 -5.79 -11.03
N LYS A 544 14.08 -6.30 -10.58
CA LYS A 544 14.92 -5.65 -9.56
C LYS A 544 15.34 -4.24 -9.97
N LEU A 545 15.80 -4.05 -11.21
CA LEU A 545 16.24 -2.74 -11.69
C LEU A 545 15.07 -1.74 -11.79
N ASN A 546 13.90 -2.22 -12.23
CA ASN A 546 12.66 -1.44 -12.26
C ASN A 546 12.22 -1.05 -10.84
N LEU A 547 12.17 -2.01 -9.90
CA LEU A 547 11.83 -1.76 -8.49
C LEU A 547 12.81 -0.79 -7.81
N GLU A 548 14.12 -0.84 -8.15
CA GLU A 548 15.10 0.15 -7.69
C GLU A 548 14.88 1.54 -8.31
N GLU A 549 14.33 1.65 -9.53
CA GLU A 549 13.93 2.94 -10.12
C GLU A 549 12.61 3.44 -9.50
N GLU A 550 11.60 2.60 -9.32
CA GLU A 550 10.35 2.92 -8.62
C GLU A 550 10.61 3.36 -7.18
N LEU A 551 11.50 2.70 -6.43
CA LEU A 551 11.86 3.09 -5.06
C LEU A 551 12.58 4.44 -4.99
N ASP A 552 13.43 4.78 -5.97
CA ASP A 552 14.07 6.09 -6.03
C ASP A 552 13.05 7.18 -6.43
N GLN A 553 12.15 6.89 -7.38
CA GLN A 553 11.05 7.79 -7.76
C GLN A 553 10.08 8.03 -6.58
N MET A 554 9.66 6.96 -5.87
CA MET A 554 8.74 7.06 -4.74
C MET A 554 9.32 7.83 -3.55
N LYS A 555 10.64 7.82 -3.34
CA LYS A 555 11.30 8.68 -2.34
C LYS A 555 11.24 10.15 -2.72
N VAL A 556 11.59 10.46 -3.97
CA VAL A 556 11.45 11.82 -4.53
C VAL A 556 9.99 12.32 -4.43
N HIS A 557 9.02 11.49 -4.79
CA HIS A 557 7.59 11.81 -4.66
C HIS A 557 7.18 12.02 -3.19
N ALA A 558 7.56 11.13 -2.27
CA ALA A 558 7.24 11.28 -0.85
C ALA A 558 7.80 12.57 -0.24
N SER A 559 9.00 13.00 -0.64
CA SER A 559 9.58 14.27 -0.19
C SER A 559 8.95 15.48 -0.87
N ARG A 560 8.62 15.41 -2.16
CA ARG A 560 7.83 16.46 -2.84
C ARG A 560 6.44 16.62 -2.21
N ASP A 561 5.79 15.52 -1.85
CA ASP A 561 4.47 15.55 -1.22
C ASP A 561 4.57 16.05 0.23
N LYS A 562 5.66 15.70 0.95
CA LYS A 562 5.99 16.30 2.26
C LYS A 562 6.19 17.82 2.17
N THR A 563 6.86 18.34 1.13
CA THR A 563 7.01 19.80 0.95
C THR A 563 5.68 20.45 0.57
N THR A 564 4.90 19.83 -0.34
CA THR A 564 3.58 20.30 -0.77
C THR A 564 2.58 20.33 0.39
N ILE A 565 2.54 19.30 1.25
CA ILE A 565 1.69 19.27 2.46
C ILE A 565 2.08 20.39 3.44
N GLN A 566 3.36 20.72 3.54
CA GLN A 566 3.85 21.81 4.41
C GLN A 566 3.52 23.20 3.84
N GLU A 567 3.62 23.38 2.52
CA GLU A 567 3.10 24.57 1.83
C GLU A 567 1.59 24.75 2.05
N LEU A 568 0.80 23.68 1.89
CA LEU A 568 -0.65 23.71 2.14
C LEU A 568 -0.98 23.99 3.62
N ASN A 569 -0.25 23.38 4.56
CA ASN A 569 -0.40 23.68 5.99
C ASN A 569 -0.05 25.14 6.31
N MET A 570 0.96 25.71 5.64
CA MET A 570 1.30 27.13 5.77
C MET A 570 0.18 28.03 5.21
N CYS A 571 -0.42 27.70 4.05
CA CYS A 571 -1.57 28.42 3.52
C CYS A 571 -2.76 28.37 4.48
N LEU A 572 -3.11 27.19 5.00
CA LEU A 572 -4.18 27.03 5.99
C LEU A 572 -3.88 27.76 7.32
N GLN A 573 -2.61 27.86 7.71
CA GLN A 573 -2.20 28.62 8.89
C GLN A 573 -2.28 30.13 8.64
N GLN A 574 -1.91 30.59 7.43
CA GLN A 574 -2.09 32.00 7.02
C GLN A 574 -3.58 32.37 6.96
N GLU A 575 -4.44 31.54 6.37
CA GLU A 575 -5.89 31.74 6.38
C GLU A 575 -6.46 31.82 7.81
N ARG A 576 -5.97 30.99 8.74
CA ARG A 576 -6.34 31.06 10.17
C ARG A 576 -5.87 32.34 10.83
N GLU A 577 -4.65 32.79 10.54
CA GLU A 577 -4.09 34.02 11.11
C GLU A 577 -4.75 35.28 10.51
N GLU A 578 -5.13 35.27 9.23
CA GLU A 578 -5.96 36.30 8.60
C GLU A 578 -7.39 36.34 9.15
N LEU A 579 -8.00 35.19 9.44
CA LEU A 579 -9.31 35.13 10.08
C LEU A 579 -9.25 35.64 11.53
N LEU A 580 -8.22 35.27 12.29
CA LEU A 580 -7.98 35.82 13.63
C LEU A 580 -7.72 37.34 13.61
N TYR A 581 -7.03 37.83 12.58
CA TYR A 581 -6.83 39.27 12.38
C TYR A 581 -8.15 39.99 12.07
N LYS A 582 -8.99 39.45 11.19
CA LYS A 582 -10.33 40.00 10.88
C LYS A 582 -11.27 40.01 12.09
N LEU A 583 -11.27 38.96 12.91
CA LEU A 583 -11.98 38.94 14.19
C LEU A 583 -11.48 40.04 15.15
N GLY A 584 -10.17 40.33 15.17
CA GLY A 584 -9.60 41.43 15.93
C GLY A 584 -10.00 42.82 15.43
N GLU A 585 -10.17 43.01 14.12
CA GLU A 585 -10.71 44.26 13.54
C GLU A 585 -12.22 44.41 13.78
N GLU A 586 -13.00 43.31 13.77
CA GLU A 586 -14.43 43.34 14.07
C GLU A 586 -14.72 43.65 15.55
N ASP A 587 -13.85 43.24 16.49
CA ASP A 587 -13.98 43.59 17.91
C ASP A 587 -13.70 45.09 18.20
N GLU A 588 -12.88 45.79 17.40
CA GLU A 588 -12.59 47.22 17.59
C GLU A 588 -13.66 48.17 17.01
N VAL A 589 -14.53 47.72 16.10
CA VAL A 589 -15.44 48.60 15.33
C VAL A 589 -16.90 48.59 15.83
N ASN A 590 -17.28 47.65 16.70
CA ASN A 590 -18.69 47.33 16.99
C ASN A 590 -19.37 48.15 18.12
N HIS A 591 -19.32 49.49 18.08
CA HIS A 591 -20.10 50.37 18.97
C HIS A 591 -20.81 51.54 18.26
N SER A 592 -21.88 51.29 17.47
CA SER A 592 -23.02 52.24 17.38
C SER A 592 -24.31 51.71 16.69
N THR A 593 -25.44 51.88 17.39
CA THR A 593 -26.85 51.84 16.94
C THR A 593 -27.51 50.50 16.52
N PRO A 594 -28.65 50.11 17.15
CA PRO A 594 -29.38 48.87 16.81
C PRO A 594 -30.52 49.10 15.81
N LYS A 595 -30.49 48.42 14.64
CA LYS A 595 -31.64 48.33 13.73
C LYS A 595 -32.61 47.22 14.14
N LYS A 596 -33.92 47.42 13.92
CA LYS A 596 -34.99 46.60 14.50
C LYS A 596 -35.11 45.15 13.97
N ASN A 597 -34.29 44.71 13.00
CA ASN A 597 -34.18 43.30 12.60
C ASN A 597 -33.13 42.50 13.42
N VAL A 598 -32.32 43.18 14.24
CA VAL A 598 -31.20 42.56 14.95
C VAL A 598 -31.66 41.42 15.86
N LYS A 599 -32.85 41.44 16.48
CA LYS A 599 -33.27 40.34 17.36
C LYS A 599 -33.48 39.02 16.62
N GLU A 600 -34.10 39.02 15.45
CA GLU A 600 -34.38 37.79 14.69
C GLU A 600 -33.12 37.27 14.00
N ILE A 601 -32.32 38.18 13.39
CA ILE A 601 -31.01 37.83 12.83
C ILE A 601 -30.06 37.37 13.94
N SER A 602 -30.08 37.98 15.14
CA SER A 602 -29.29 37.52 16.29
C SER A 602 -29.79 36.18 16.81
N ALA A 603 -31.10 35.90 16.82
CA ALA A 603 -31.61 34.61 17.26
C ALA A 603 -31.20 33.50 16.28
N GLN A 604 -31.27 33.76 14.98
CA GLN A 604 -30.83 32.84 13.93
C GLN A 604 -29.30 32.66 13.94
N THR A 605 -28.54 33.74 14.17
CA THR A 605 -27.08 33.71 14.33
C THR A 605 -26.67 33.00 15.62
N LEU A 606 -27.33 33.25 16.75
CA LEU A 606 -27.12 32.55 18.02
C LEU A 606 -27.48 31.06 17.92
N GLN A 607 -28.57 30.72 17.23
CA GLN A 607 -28.91 29.31 16.95
C GLN A 607 -27.84 28.63 16.11
N LYS A 608 -27.26 29.35 15.12
CA LYS A 608 -26.17 28.86 14.27
C LYS A 608 -24.85 28.76 15.03
N ILE A 609 -24.54 29.71 15.91
CA ILE A 609 -23.44 29.66 16.88
C ILE A 609 -23.63 28.46 17.80
N SER A 610 -24.78 28.26 18.42
CA SER A 610 -25.07 27.07 19.27
C SER A 610 -25.09 25.74 18.50
N GLN A 611 -25.25 25.73 17.17
CA GLN A 611 -25.00 24.56 16.34
C GLN A 611 -23.51 24.35 16.07
N LEU A 612 -22.76 25.43 15.79
CA LEU A 612 -21.32 25.40 15.59
C LEU A 612 -20.57 25.03 16.87
N GLU A 613 -20.94 25.58 18.03
CA GLU A 613 -20.44 25.20 19.36
C GLU A 613 -20.70 23.71 19.66
N ARG A 614 -21.90 23.20 19.36
CA ARG A 614 -22.19 21.76 19.50
C ARG A 614 -21.34 20.91 18.56
N ARG A 615 -21.05 21.38 17.34
CA ARG A 615 -20.11 20.73 16.40
C ARG A 615 -18.66 20.79 16.89
N ILE A 616 -18.20 21.94 17.38
CA ILE A 616 -16.85 22.14 17.94
C ILE A 616 -16.67 21.25 19.17
N MET A 617 -17.65 21.20 20.08
CA MET A 617 -17.67 20.27 21.22
C MET A 617 -17.71 18.79 20.80
N GLY A 618 -18.29 18.48 19.63
CA GLY A 618 -18.19 17.17 18.99
C GLY A 618 -16.76 16.87 18.54
N PHE A 619 -16.18 17.74 17.72
CA PHE A 619 -14.81 17.63 17.23
C PHE A 619 -13.77 17.66 18.35
N GLU A 620 -14.00 18.37 19.46
CA GLU A 620 -13.15 18.31 20.65
C GLU A 620 -13.20 16.96 21.34
N LYS A 621 -14.40 16.36 21.48
CA LYS A 621 -14.56 15.02 22.05
C LYS A 621 -13.90 13.97 21.16
N GLU A 622 -14.02 14.11 19.84
CA GLU A 622 -13.32 13.27 18.87
C GLU A 622 -11.81 13.49 18.90
N SER A 623 -11.33 14.73 18.99
CA SER A 623 -9.91 15.06 19.16
C SER A 623 -9.34 14.49 20.47
N LYS A 624 -10.10 14.53 21.56
CA LYS A 624 -9.74 13.90 22.85
C LYS A 624 -9.65 12.38 22.71
N LYS A 625 -10.63 11.71 22.10
CA LYS A 625 -10.58 10.27 21.77
C LYS A 625 -9.39 9.91 20.88
N LEU A 626 -9.14 10.68 19.81
CA LEU A 626 -8.01 10.46 18.89
C LEU A 626 -6.66 10.68 19.59
N LYS A 627 -6.56 11.63 20.52
CA LYS A 627 -5.36 11.80 21.37
C LYS A 627 -5.15 10.62 22.32
N GLU A 628 -6.21 10.05 22.89
CA GLU A 628 -6.12 8.83 23.70
C GLU A 628 -5.72 7.60 22.88
N ILE A 629 -6.32 7.41 21.70
CA ILE A 629 -5.95 6.34 20.75
C ILE A 629 -4.48 6.51 20.32
N ASN A 630 -4.05 7.72 19.96
CA ASN A 630 -2.66 7.99 19.58
C ASN A 630 -1.70 7.76 20.75
N LYS A 631 -2.11 8.07 22.00
CA LYS A 631 -1.33 7.73 23.20
C LYS A 631 -1.24 6.22 23.44
N GLY A 632 -2.28 5.46 23.09
CA GLY A 632 -2.24 4.00 23.02
C GLY A 632 -1.24 3.52 21.97
N LEU A 633 -1.42 3.91 20.72
CA LEU A 633 -0.54 3.54 19.60
C LEU A 633 0.94 3.91 19.83
N VAL A 634 1.24 5.01 20.52
CA VAL A 634 2.60 5.37 20.91
C VAL A 634 3.18 4.41 21.97
N LYS A 635 2.37 3.91 22.90
CA LYS A 635 2.79 2.85 23.83
C LYS A 635 2.99 1.54 23.11
N ASP A 636 2.02 1.10 22.30
CA ASP A 636 2.09 -0.14 21.53
C ASP A 636 3.32 -0.12 20.61
N LYS A 637 3.62 1.02 19.97
CA LYS A 637 4.85 1.23 19.19
C LYS A 637 6.13 1.15 20.03
N SER A 638 6.10 1.60 21.28
CA SER A 638 7.25 1.48 22.19
C SER A 638 7.46 0.05 22.71
N GLU A 639 6.36 -0.68 22.96
CA GLU A 639 6.37 -2.08 23.37
C GLU A 639 6.82 -2.98 22.21
N LEU A 640 6.29 -2.77 21.00
CA LEU A 640 6.78 -3.42 19.77
C LEU A 640 8.26 -3.12 19.51
N LYS A 641 8.74 -1.89 19.79
CA LYS A 641 10.16 -1.55 19.64
C LYS A 641 11.04 -2.24 20.71
N LEU A 642 10.51 -2.56 21.88
CA LEU A 642 11.19 -3.38 22.89
C LEU A 642 11.22 -4.86 22.48
N LEU A 643 10.09 -5.42 22.05
CA LEU A 643 9.99 -6.80 21.54
C LEU A 643 10.91 -7.03 20.33
N LEU A 644 10.98 -6.06 19.40
CA LEU A 644 11.85 -6.16 18.22
C LEU A 644 13.34 -6.09 18.60
N LYS A 645 13.71 -5.33 19.64
CA LYS A 645 15.06 -5.38 20.22
C LYS A 645 15.36 -6.71 20.91
N GLN A 646 14.40 -7.28 21.63
CA GLN A 646 14.55 -8.59 22.27
C GLN A 646 14.76 -9.68 21.21
N HIS A 647 13.89 -9.75 20.20
CA HIS A 647 14.05 -10.70 19.11
C HIS A 647 15.34 -10.53 18.30
N ALA A 648 15.87 -9.31 18.16
CA ALA A 648 17.18 -9.09 17.57
C ALA A 648 18.31 -9.69 18.43
N GLY A 649 18.24 -9.53 19.76
CA GLY A 649 19.18 -10.18 20.70
C GLY A 649 19.06 -11.71 20.66
N ASP A 650 17.83 -12.24 20.75
CA ASP A 650 17.59 -13.69 20.67
C ASP A 650 18.07 -14.28 19.32
N ALA A 651 18.08 -13.49 18.23
CA ALA A 651 18.60 -13.91 16.93
C ALA A 651 20.13 -13.91 16.91
N GLU A 652 20.77 -12.88 17.48
CA GLU A 652 22.23 -12.78 17.62
C GLU A 652 22.79 -13.91 18.50
N ASP A 653 22.07 -14.30 19.56
CA ASP A 653 22.47 -15.41 20.43
C ASP A 653 22.30 -16.77 19.75
N ARG A 654 21.22 -16.98 18.98
CA ARG A 654 21.11 -18.17 18.10
C ARG A 654 22.18 -18.22 17.03
N GLU A 655 22.61 -17.08 16.48
CA GLU A 655 23.72 -17.02 15.51
C GLU A 655 25.04 -17.47 16.16
N LYS A 656 25.31 -17.06 17.41
CA LYS A 656 26.46 -17.53 18.20
C LYS A 656 26.39 -19.04 18.46
N GLU A 657 25.22 -19.56 18.86
CA GLU A 657 25.01 -21.01 19.06
C GLU A 657 25.23 -21.81 17.77
N LEU A 658 24.68 -21.34 16.64
CA LEU A 658 24.89 -21.96 15.33
C LEU A 658 26.36 -21.94 14.91
N LYS A 659 27.10 -20.86 15.20
CA LYS A 659 28.53 -20.77 14.92
C LYS A 659 29.32 -21.83 15.70
N ILE A 660 29.03 -21.99 16.99
CA ILE A 660 29.63 -23.04 17.84
C ILE A 660 29.29 -24.45 17.33
N LEU A 661 28.05 -24.68 16.89
CA LEU A 661 27.65 -25.96 16.30
C LEU A 661 28.36 -26.24 14.97
N VAL A 662 28.53 -25.23 14.11
CA VAL A 662 29.30 -25.35 12.87
C VAL A 662 30.76 -25.69 13.15
N GLU A 663 31.40 -25.02 14.10
CA GLU A 663 32.78 -25.34 14.52
C GLU A 663 32.90 -26.80 14.98
N LYS A 664 32.01 -27.27 15.87
CA LYS A 664 31.93 -28.69 16.29
C LYS A 664 31.72 -29.67 15.14
N ILE A 665 30.88 -29.32 14.16
CA ILE A 665 30.66 -30.15 12.96
C ILE A 665 31.92 -30.20 12.08
N THR A 666 32.69 -29.11 11.97
CA THR A 666 33.97 -29.14 11.23
C THR A 666 35.03 -29.97 11.95
N GLU A 667 35.05 -29.96 13.28
CA GLU A 667 35.95 -30.80 14.08
C GLU A 667 35.60 -32.29 13.96
N ALA A 668 34.33 -32.65 14.13
CA ALA A 668 33.84 -34.01 13.91
C ALA A 668 34.11 -34.52 12.47
N LYS A 669 34.07 -33.65 11.46
CA LYS A 669 34.48 -33.99 10.08
C LYS A 669 35.99 -34.26 9.97
N LYS A 670 36.84 -33.48 10.65
CA LYS A 670 38.29 -33.75 10.71
C LYS A 670 38.55 -35.10 11.37
N ASP A 671 37.91 -35.39 12.51
CA ASP A 671 38.11 -36.65 13.21
C ASP A 671 37.57 -37.85 12.44
N LYS A 672 36.43 -37.72 11.74
CA LYS A 672 35.97 -38.72 10.77
C LYS A 672 37.03 -38.99 9.69
N SER A 673 37.70 -37.96 9.17
CA SER A 673 38.76 -38.15 8.15
C SER A 673 40.01 -38.83 8.72
N LYS A 674 40.38 -38.57 9.99
CA LYS A 674 41.46 -39.31 10.67
C LYS A 674 41.10 -40.78 10.86
N LEU A 675 39.87 -41.07 11.31
CA LEU A 675 39.37 -42.43 11.48
C LEU A 675 39.32 -43.18 10.15
N GLN A 676 38.93 -42.52 9.05
CA GLN A 676 38.98 -43.13 7.72
C GLN A 676 40.41 -43.53 7.33
N LEU A 677 41.41 -42.67 7.55
CA LEU A 677 42.82 -43.01 7.27
C LEU A 677 43.31 -44.20 8.11
N ILE A 678 42.83 -44.36 9.35
CA ILE A 678 43.14 -45.52 10.19
C ILE A 678 42.48 -46.79 9.63
N ILE A 679 41.22 -46.71 9.19
CA ILE A 679 40.50 -47.82 8.54
C ILE A 679 41.24 -48.24 7.25
N ASP A 680 41.56 -47.30 6.37
CA ASP A 680 42.31 -47.55 5.13
C ASP A 680 43.71 -48.17 5.39
N GLY A 681 44.31 -47.88 6.55
CA GLY A 681 45.55 -48.50 7.03
C GLY A 681 45.33 -49.95 7.47
N LEU A 682 44.35 -50.19 8.33
CA LEU A 682 43.98 -51.53 8.80
C LEU A 682 43.52 -52.44 7.66
N GLU A 683 42.84 -51.92 6.64
CA GLU A 683 42.47 -52.69 5.45
C GLU A 683 43.70 -53.15 4.64
N LYS A 684 44.76 -52.33 4.57
CA LYS A 684 46.04 -52.71 3.95
C LYS A 684 46.77 -53.78 4.77
N GLU A 685 46.73 -53.70 6.10
CA GLU A 685 47.27 -54.74 6.97
C GLU A 685 46.48 -56.05 6.83
N VAL A 686 45.14 -56.00 6.86
CA VAL A 686 44.27 -57.17 6.67
C VAL A 686 44.48 -57.82 5.30
N THR A 687 44.65 -57.04 4.23
CA THR A 687 44.96 -57.59 2.89
C THR A 687 46.37 -58.16 2.80
N SER A 688 47.35 -57.59 3.51
CA SER A 688 48.69 -58.17 3.66
C SER A 688 48.66 -59.51 4.41
N LEU A 689 47.98 -59.56 5.56
CA LEU A 689 47.82 -60.79 6.36
C LEU A 689 47.06 -61.87 5.59
N LYS A 690 45.99 -61.52 4.85
CA LYS A 690 45.30 -62.46 3.96
C LYS A 690 46.23 -63.04 2.89
N ARG A 691 47.16 -62.26 2.35
CA ARG A 691 48.16 -62.73 1.39
C ARG A 691 49.15 -63.70 2.05
N GLN A 692 49.70 -63.36 3.22
CA GLN A 692 50.59 -64.25 3.98
C GLN A 692 49.91 -65.58 4.37
N VAL A 693 48.62 -65.54 4.71
CA VAL A 693 47.82 -66.76 4.97
C VAL A 693 47.62 -67.58 3.69
N ALA A 694 47.41 -66.95 2.54
CA ALA A 694 47.34 -67.65 1.26
C ALA A 694 48.67 -68.31 0.88
N GLU A 695 49.79 -67.59 0.99
CA GLU A 695 51.16 -68.10 0.79
C GLU A 695 51.47 -69.28 1.73
N GLY A 696 51.15 -69.14 3.03
CA GLY A 696 51.30 -70.23 4.01
C GLY A 696 50.43 -71.45 3.71
N ASN A 697 49.25 -71.27 3.12
CA ASN A 697 48.41 -72.39 2.67
C ASN A 697 48.98 -73.08 1.41
N VAL A 698 49.60 -72.34 0.49
CA VAL A 698 50.32 -72.93 -0.66
C VAL A 698 51.48 -73.79 -0.18
N LEU A 699 52.35 -73.24 0.69
CA LEU A 699 53.48 -73.98 1.29
C LEU A 699 53.01 -75.20 2.10
N LYS A 700 51.83 -75.14 2.72
CA LYS A 700 51.22 -76.28 3.42
C LYS A 700 50.78 -77.38 2.44
N ASN A 701 50.22 -77.02 1.29
CA ASN A 701 49.82 -77.97 0.25
C ASN A 701 51.06 -78.62 -0.39
N GLU A 702 52.09 -77.85 -0.72
CA GLU A 702 53.39 -78.37 -1.18
C GLU A 702 54.00 -79.36 -0.18
N ASN A 703 53.93 -79.08 1.12
CA ASN A 703 54.35 -80.04 2.17
C ASN A 703 53.50 -81.33 2.18
N VAL A 704 52.21 -81.26 1.86
CA VAL A 704 51.36 -82.45 1.73
C VAL A 704 51.76 -83.27 0.51
N ASP A 705 52.04 -82.62 -0.63
CA ASP A 705 52.47 -83.29 -1.86
C ASP A 705 53.86 -83.93 -1.72
N LEU A 706 54.82 -83.23 -1.10
CA LEU A 706 56.11 -83.79 -0.72
C LEU A 706 55.96 -84.99 0.22
N LEU A 707 55.03 -84.93 1.19
CA LEU A 707 54.75 -86.06 2.09
C LEU A 707 54.12 -87.26 1.34
N ILE A 708 53.37 -87.02 0.27
CA ILE A 708 52.86 -88.08 -0.62
C ILE A 708 54.01 -88.69 -1.42
N GLN A 709 54.91 -87.89 -1.98
CA GLN A 709 56.10 -88.38 -2.70
C GLN A 709 57.01 -89.22 -1.78
N VAL A 710 57.29 -88.74 -0.56
CA VAL A 710 58.07 -89.48 0.44
C VAL A 710 57.43 -90.83 0.78
N LYS A 711 56.10 -90.90 0.91
CA LYS A 711 55.38 -92.17 1.10
C LYS A 711 55.47 -93.11 -0.11
N GLN A 712 55.40 -92.57 -1.32
CA GLN A 712 55.57 -93.36 -2.54
C GLN A 712 56.98 -93.95 -2.62
N LEU A 713 58.01 -93.13 -2.37
CA LEU A 713 59.41 -93.58 -2.28
C LEU A 713 59.62 -94.63 -1.19
N GLN A 714 59.03 -94.43 0.00
CA GLN A 714 59.05 -95.43 1.08
C GLN A 714 58.42 -96.76 0.62
N SER A 715 57.28 -96.72 -0.08
CA SER A 715 56.64 -97.93 -0.60
C SER A 715 57.44 -98.65 -1.68
N LEU A 716 58.28 -97.93 -2.45
CA LEU A 716 59.22 -98.51 -3.41
C LEU A 716 60.43 -99.14 -2.70
N LEU A 717 60.96 -98.47 -1.67
CA LEU A 717 62.03 -99.00 -0.83
C LEU A 717 61.62 -100.28 -0.09
N ASP A 718 60.39 -100.31 0.44
CA ASP A 718 59.86 -101.49 1.14
C ASP A 718 59.55 -102.64 0.16
N LYS A 719 59.16 -102.34 -1.09
CA LYS A 719 59.08 -103.34 -2.17
C LYS A 719 60.45 -103.89 -2.57
N ALA A 720 61.48 -103.06 -2.65
CA ALA A 720 62.85 -103.53 -2.93
C ALA A 720 63.34 -104.48 -1.81
N LYS A 721 63.16 -104.09 -0.54
CA LYS A 721 63.52 -104.92 0.63
C LYS A 721 62.79 -106.26 0.69
N MET A 722 61.58 -106.37 0.15
CA MET A 722 60.82 -107.63 0.09
C MET A 722 61.30 -108.60 -1.01
N VAL A 723 62.14 -108.15 -1.95
CA VAL A 723 62.70 -109.01 -3.01
C VAL A 723 64.01 -109.68 -2.57
N ASP A 724 64.82 -109.03 -1.74
CA ASP A 724 66.14 -109.51 -1.34
C ASP A 724 66.14 -110.55 -0.19
N SER A 725 65.02 -110.72 0.54
CA SER A 725 64.94 -111.59 1.72
C SER A 725 64.26 -112.93 1.46
N LYS A 726 64.71 -113.68 0.44
CA LYS A 726 64.21 -115.03 0.10
C LYS A 726 65.33 -116.08 0.00
N ALA A 727 66.11 -116.23 1.07
CA ALA A 727 67.09 -117.30 1.29
C ALA A 727 67.23 -117.61 2.79
N THR A 728 67.52 -118.89 3.13
CA THR A 728 67.71 -119.47 4.50
C THR A 728 66.51 -119.29 5.47
N VAL A 729 65.70 -120.29 5.90
CA VAL A 729 65.81 -121.75 6.18
C VAL A 729 66.40 -122.10 7.57
N GLU A 730 65.68 -122.99 8.29
CA GLU A 730 65.97 -123.64 9.60
C GLU A 730 65.96 -122.78 10.89
N ALA A 731 65.59 -123.26 12.09
CA ALA A 731 64.74 -124.41 12.51
C ALA A 731 64.44 -124.34 14.04
N ALA A 732 63.37 -125.02 14.50
CA ALA A 732 63.10 -125.48 15.90
C ALA A 732 62.92 -124.39 17.02
N CYS A 733 62.27 -124.64 18.18
CA CYS A 733 61.19 -125.56 18.60
C CYS A 733 60.71 -125.12 20.04
N GLY A 734 59.47 -125.43 20.45
CA GLY A 734 59.00 -125.39 21.86
C GLY A 734 58.73 -123.98 22.46
N GLN A 735 57.52 -123.47 22.73
CA GLN A 735 56.29 -124.04 23.32
C GLN A 735 56.41 -124.36 24.84
N CYS A 736 56.02 -123.44 25.74
CA CYS A 736 54.75 -123.55 26.51
C CYS A 736 54.49 -122.47 27.60
N ARG A 737 53.19 -122.24 27.85
CA ARG A 737 52.52 -121.87 29.14
C ARG A 737 52.51 -120.41 29.68
N CYS A 738 51.44 -119.72 29.27
CA CYS A 738 50.36 -119.18 30.11
C CYS A 738 50.51 -117.87 30.95
N LYS A 739 49.66 -116.91 30.53
CA LYS A 739 48.58 -116.27 31.31
C LYS A 739 48.89 -115.09 32.25
N ASN A 740 48.51 -113.93 31.71
CA ASN A 740 47.50 -112.99 32.26
C ASN A 740 47.91 -111.97 33.34
N THR A 741 47.21 -110.83 33.25
CA THR A 741 47.18 -109.67 34.16
C THR A 741 48.49 -108.87 34.25
N GLY A 742 48.50 -107.53 34.18
CA GLY A 742 47.40 -106.60 33.90
C GLY A 742 47.61 -105.26 34.62
N ALA A 743 48.44 -104.38 34.07
CA ALA A 743 48.63 -103.02 34.60
C ALA A 743 48.86 -102.02 33.46
N ASN A 744 48.10 -100.92 33.48
CA ASN A 744 48.11 -99.92 32.41
C ASN A 744 49.30 -98.96 32.52
N VAL A 745 50.24 -99.02 31.57
CA VAL A 745 51.14 -97.91 31.23
C VAL A 745 51.18 -97.76 29.72
N LYS A 746 50.61 -96.66 29.20
CA LYS A 746 50.78 -96.26 27.79
C LYS A 746 51.30 -94.84 27.69
N LEU A 747 52.62 -94.74 27.57
CA LEU A 747 53.27 -93.51 27.13
C LEU A 747 53.07 -93.30 25.62
N LYS A 748 52.62 -92.09 25.29
CA LYS A 748 52.86 -91.34 24.05
C LYS A 748 52.89 -92.09 22.71
N THR A 749 51.89 -91.82 21.88
CA THR A 749 52.10 -91.68 20.42
C THR A 749 51.20 -90.55 19.91
N GLY A 750 51.77 -89.62 19.14
CA GLY A 750 51.14 -88.33 18.86
C GLY A 750 49.97 -88.40 17.89
N LYS A 751 48.82 -87.81 18.26
CA LYS A 751 47.72 -87.56 17.32
C LYS A 751 47.91 -86.21 16.62
N LYS A 752 47.70 -86.21 15.30
CA LYS A 752 47.58 -84.99 14.50
C LYS A 752 46.43 -84.13 15.03
N LYS A 753 46.69 -82.84 15.25
CA LYS A 753 45.66 -81.82 15.53
C LYS A 753 45.35 -81.03 14.26
N SER A 754 44.09 -80.99 13.84
CA SER A 754 43.41 -79.83 13.23
C SER A 754 42.00 -80.25 12.77
N LEU A 755 41.10 -79.26 12.67
CA LEU A 755 39.79 -79.33 12.01
C LEU A 755 38.57 -79.91 12.79
N VAL A 756 38.46 -79.68 14.10
CA VAL A 756 37.17 -79.90 14.83
C VAL A 756 36.74 -78.67 15.67
N GLU A 757 37.67 -77.83 16.15
CA GLU A 757 37.36 -76.75 17.11
C GLU A 757 36.52 -75.58 16.55
N HIS A 758 36.49 -75.37 15.22
CA HIS A 758 35.66 -74.30 14.63
C HIS A 758 34.18 -74.66 14.47
N GLN A 759 33.81 -75.95 14.41
CA GLN A 759 32.40 -76.35 14.27
C GLN A 759 31.63 -76.23 15.59
N SER A 760 32.28 -76.52 16.74
CA SER A 760 31.63 -76.45 18.05
C SER A 760 31.38 -75.00 18.51
N LEU A 761 32.33 -74.09 18.28
CA LEU A 761 32.18 -72.68 18.66
C LEU A 761 31.10 -71.95 17.86
N CYS A 762 30.94 -72.28 16.57
CA CYS A 762 29.86 -71.72 15.74
C CYS A 762 28.48 -72.23 16.21
N ASN A 763 28.36 -73.53 16.47
CA ASN A 763 27.11 -74.14 16.95
C ASN A 763 26.73 -73.65 18.37
N GLN A 764 27.70 -73.35 19.23
CA GLN A 764 27.44 -72.76 20.55
C GLN A 764 26.90 -71.32 20.41
N SER A 765 27.52 -70.48 19.58
CA SER A 765 27.05 -69.11 19.34
C SER A 765 25.66 -69.02 18.70
N ILE A 766 25.26 -70.02 17.88
CA ILE A 766 23.90 -70.10 17.33
C ILE A 766 22.90 -70.52 18.41
N LYS A 767 23.28 -71.41 19.33
CA LYS A 767 22.44 -71.86 20.45
C LYS A 767 22.22 -70.77 21.50
N ASP A 768 23.23 -69.94 21.74
CA ASP A 768 23.14 -68.82 22.69
C ASP A 768 22.31 -67.64 22.11
N MET A 769 22.14 -67.57 20.78
CA MET A 769 21.29 -66.58 20.10
C MET A 769 19.84 -67.05 19.89
N SER A 770 19.55 -68.36 19.85
CA SER A 770 18.18 -68.85 19.62
C SER A 770 17.27 -68.74 20.85
N GLY A 771 17.83 -68.68 22.06
CA GLY A 771 17.06 -68.44 23.30
C GLY A 771 16.48 -67.01 23.45
N ALA A 772 16.79 -66.08 22.54
CA ALA A 772 16.37 -64.69 22.59
C ALA A 772 15.19 -64.34 21.64
N LEU A 773 14.71 -65.28 20.84
CA LEU A 773 13.66 -65.05 19.82
C LEU A 773 12.51 -66.07 19.83
N GLU A 774 12.44 -66.96 20.83
CA GLU A 774 11.34 -67.92 20.99
C GLU A 774 10.28 -67.44 21.99
N ASN A 775 9.71 -66.26 21.70
CA ASN A 775 8.45 -65.76 22.27
C ASN A 775 8.05 -64.47 21.52
N PHE A 776 7.63 -64.58 20.26
CA PHE A 776 6.63 -63.71 19.60
C PHE A 776 6.38 -64.18 18.16
N SER A 777 5.55 -65.22 18.00
CA SER A 777 4.96 -65.55 16.71
C SER A 777 3.50 -65.99 16.90
N LYS A 778 2.61 -65.08 16.49
CA LYS A 778 1.15 -65.21 16.30
C LYS A 778 0.19 -65.10 17.50
N ASP A 779 -0.54 -63.99 17.41
CA ASP A 779 -2.00 -63.87 17.44
C ASP A 779 -2.76 -63.99 18.77
N GLY A 780 -3.58 -62.96 19.02
CA GLY A 780 -4.36 -62.77 20.25
C GLY A 780 -4.99 -61.38 20.36
N TRP A 781 -5.52 -60.84 19.25
CA TRP A 781 -6.44 -59.69 19.30
C TRP A 781 -7.86 -60.21 19.56
N GLU A 782 -8.43 -59.90 20.71
CA GLU A 782 -9.89 -59.80 20.87
C GLU A 782 -10.24 -58.54 21.66
N ASP A 783 -11.20 -57.79 21.15
CA ASP A 783 -11.83 -56.65 21.83
C ASP A 783 -12.56 -57.13 23.09
N MET A 784 -12.48 -56.38 24.19
CA MET A 784 -13.64 -56.23 25.08
C MET A 784 -13.73 -54.83 25.70
N SER A 785 -14.92 -54.29 25.52
CA SER A 785 -15.46 -52.98 25.86
C SER A 785 -15.43 -52.56 27.35
N GLU A 786 -15.55 -51.23 27.52
CA GLU A 786 -16.41 -50.56 28.52
C GLU A 786 -16.09 -50.58 30.03
N SER A 787 -15.73 -49.37 30.49
CA SER A 787 -16.48 -48.57 31.49
C SER A 787 -15.96 -48.41 32.93
N SER A 788 -16.36 -47.24 33.46
CA SER A 788 -16.73 -46.94 34.86
C SER A 788 -15.73 -46.20 35.76
N ASP A 789 -16.27 -45.14 36.38
CA ASP A 789 -15.65 -44.23 37.33
C ASP A 789 -15.48 -44.83 38.74
N THR A 790 -14.53 -44.30 39.53
CA THR A 790 -14.68 -43.86 40.95
C THR A 790 -13.29 -43.50 41.51
N GLU A 791 -13.04 -42.24 41.86
CA GLU A 791 -13.12 -41.63 43.20
C GLU A 791 -11.84 -41.72 44.08
N ILE A 792 -11.35 -40.52 44.42
CA ILE A 792 -10.90 -40.07 45.76
C ILE A 792 -10.11 -41.08 46.63
N LEU A 793 -8.85 -40.74 46.97
CA LEU A 793 -8.47 -40.47 48.37
C LEU A 793 -7.08 -39.82 48.53
N SER A 794 -6.96 -39.05 49.61
CA SER A 794 -5.81 -38.21 49.98
C SER A 794 -5.03 -38.77 51.17
N SER A 795 -3.71 -38.62 51.16
CA SER A 795 -2.80 -38.54 52.33
C SER A 795 -1.42 -38.16 51.76
N GLU A 796 -0.72 -37.08 52.12
CA GLU A 796 -0.47 -36.39 53.40
C GLU A 796 0.30 -37.22 54.43
N ASN A 797 1.62 -36.98 54.47
CA ASN A 797 2.53 -36.88 55.63
C ASN A 797 3.98 -36.88 55.10
N LEU A 798 4.79 -35.82 55.35
CA LEU A 798 5.72 -35.65 56.49
C LEU A 798 6.88 -36.69 56.46
N GLU A 799 8.16 -36.35 56.66
CA GLU A 799 8.85 -35.06 56.86
C GLU A 799 10.38 -35.29 56.76
N THR A 800 11.17 -34.22 56.88
CA THR A 800 12.57 -34.16 57.38
C THR A 800 13.77 -34.06 56.41
N ARG A 801 14.45 -32.90 56.58
CA ARG A 801 15.90 -32.73 56.74
C ARG A 801 16.81 -32.79 55.49
N ALA A 802 16.85 -31.67 54.77
CA ALA A 802 18.03 -31.27 54.01
C ALA A 802 19.24 -31.04 54.95
N VAL A 803 20.42 -31.54 54.54
CA VAL A 803 21.72 -31.24 55.16
C VAL A 803 22.70 -30.88 54.05
N HIS A 804 23.33 -29.71 54.18
CA HIS A 804 24.50 -29.18 53.46
C HIS A 804 24.91 -29.83 52.13
N HIS A 805 24.61 -29.14 51.01
CA HIS A 805 25.51 -29.15 49.86
C HIS A 805 26.55 -28.02 50.00
N ILE A 806 27.80 -28.41 50.28
CA ILE A 806 28.99 -27.59 49.99
C ILE A 806 29.66 -28.23 48.77
N SER A 807 29.84 -27.44 47.71
CA SER A 807 30.55 -27.86 46.50
C SER A 807 32.06 -27.79 46.71
N LEU A 808 32.78 -28.87 46.38
CA LEU A 808 34.21 -29.02 46.01
C LEU A 808 34.49 -30.54 46.09
N THR A 809 35.03 -31.25 45.10
CA THR A 809 36.45 -31.20 44.67
C THR A 809 36.67 -32.16 43.48
N LYS A 810 37.60 -31.81 42.56
CA LYS A 810 38.47 -32.65 41.70
C LYS A 810 39.05 -31.69 40.63
N ARG A 811 40.33 -31.35 40.51
CA ARG A 811 41.61 -31.92 41.00
C ARG A 811 41.88 -33.32 40.44
N ASN A 812 42.51 -33.39 39.25
CA ASN A 812 43.95 -33.67 39.00
C ASN A 812 44.12 -35.16 38.64
N GLU A 813 45.09 -35.65 37.86
CA GLU A 813 46.12 -35.12 36.94
C GLU A 813 46.23 -36.19 35.83
N GLN A 814 46.66 -35.90 34.61
CA GLN A 814 48.00 -36.16 34.04
C GLN A 814 47.80 -36.02 32.51
N GLN A 815 48.73 -35.70 31.61
CA GLN A 815 50.12 -35.27 31.60
C GLN A 815 50.55 -35.59 30.16
N GLU A 816 50.84 -34.60 29.31
CA GLU A 816 51.88 -34.76 28.29
C GLU A 816 52.37 -33.41 27.78
N GLN A 817 53.68 -33.33 27.55
CA GLN A 817 54.36 -32.08 27.19
C GLN A 817 54.18 -31.73 25.71
N ASN A 818 54.21 -30.43 25.41
CA ASN A 818 55.26 -29.89 24.53
C ASN A 818 55.45 -28.37 24.73
N LYS A 819 56.71 -27.93 24.80
CA LYS A 819 57.14 -26.53 24.94
C LYS A 819 57.57 -25.95 23.59
N ILE A 820 57.23 -24.69 23.30
CA ILE A 820 58.09 -23.57 22.83
C ILE A 820 57.24 -22.30 23.12
N GLU A 821 57.43 -21.50 24.17
CA GLU A 821 58.53 -20.57 24.51
C GLU A 821 58.54 -19.24 23.72
N ASN A 822 58.04 -18.15 24.34
CA ASN A 822 58.72 -16.83 24.39
C ASN A 822 57.99 -15.75 25.24
N ASN A 823 58.69 -15.23 26.26
CA ASN A 823 58.70 -13.85 26.83
C ASN A 823 57.40 -13.19 27.38
N LYS A 824 57.30 -12.85 28.69
CA LYS A 824 57.87 -11.68 29.45
C LYS A 824 57.25 -10.32 28.99
N ILE A 825 56.77 -9.38 29.82
CA ILE A 825 56.95 -9.05 31.27
C ILE A 825 55.78 -8.17 31.83
N ILE A 826 55.49 -8.32 33.14
CA ILE A 826 54.94 -7.41 34.21
C ILE A 826 54.13 -6.12 33.86
N PRO A 827 53.02 -5.81 34.59
CA PRO A 827 52.23 -4.57 34.47
C PRO A 827 52.60 -3.44 35.46
N ASN A 828 52.30 -2.19 35.09
CA ASN A 828 51.96 -1.03 35.96
C ASN A 828 51.41 0.10 35.05
N SER A 829 50.30 0.79 35.36
CA SER A 829 50.10 1.78 36.42
C SER A 829 50.99 3.03 36.29
N MET A 830 50.45 4.10 35.68
CA MET A 830 50.33 5.42 36.31
C MET A 830 49.49 6.40 35.48
N CYS A 831 49.05 7.47 36.15
CA CYS A 831 48.16 8.54 35.66
C CYS A 831 48.91 9.88 35.72
N LEU A 832 48.67 10.78 34.76
CA LEU A 832 48.86 12.25 34.84
C LEU A 832 47.74 12.86 33.97
N GLU A 833 46.81 13.68 34.45
CA GLU A 833 46.90 15.07 34.97
C GLU A 833 47.21 16.16 33.94
N ASP A 834 46.18 16.98 33.64
CA ASP A 834 46.16 18.46 33.57
C ASP A 834 44.83 18.93 32.90
N GLU A 835 44.21 20.07 33.23
CA GLU A 835 44.36 20.98 34.38
C GLU A 835 42.99 21.69 34.65
N SER A 836 42.88 22.45 35.74
CA SER A 836 41.63 23.02 36.27
C SER A 836 41.28 24.44 35.79
N LYS A 837 39.99 24.83 35.82
CA LYS A 837 39.54 26.22 36.09
C LYS A 837 38.27 26.29 36.96
N LEU A 838 38.06 27.44 37.58
CA LEU A 838 37.51 27.60 38.95
C LEU A 838 36.01 27.99 39.03
N ARG A 839 35.41 27.74 40.20
CA ARG A 839 34.05 28.14 40.62
C ARG A 839 33.93 29.60 41.08
N GLN A 840 32.69 30.13 41.09
CA GLN A 840 31.96 30.87 42.15
C GLN A 840 30.88 31.76 41.47
N LYS A 841 29.77 32.24 42.05
CA LYS A 841 29.10 32.30 43.39
C LYS A 841 27.57 32.38 43.06
N LYS A 842 26.54 32.27 43.93
CA LYS A 842 26.32 32.79 45.30
C LYS A 842 25.04 32.12 45.86
N LYS A 843 24.88 32.02 47.18
CA LYS A 843 23.60 31.69 47.84
C LYS A 843 22.76 32.97 48.02
N ASN A 844 21.44 32.83 48.14
CA ASN A 844 20.58 33.74 48.92
C ASN A 844 19.55 32.93 49.72
N LYS A 845 19.12 33.45 50.88
CA LYS A 845 18.17 32.82 51.81
C LYS A 845 16.80 33.52 51.75
N GLY A 846 15.75 32.74 51.94
CA GLY A 846 14.54 33.10 52.68
C GLY A 846 13.52 34.02 52.00
N GLU A 847 12.26 33.56 51.93
CA GLU A 847 11.20 34.19 52.71
C GLU A 847 10.01 33.23 52.93
N LEU A 848 9.18 33.56 53.92
CA LEU A 848 8.06 32.77 54.43
C LEU A 848 6.75 33.52 54.16
N VAL A 849 5.81 32.91 53.44
CA VAL A 849 4.40 33.37 53.42
C VAL A 849 3.45 32.19 53.50
N THR A 850 2.55 32.23 54.47
CA THR A 850 1.49 31.24 54.72
C THR A 850 0.10 31.90 54.61
N THR A 851 -0.76 31.35 53.75
CA THR A 851 -2.23 31.57 53.77
C THR A 851 -2.91 30.28 53.27
N VAL A 852 -3.51 29.43 54.11
CA VAL A 852 -4.80 29.54 54.85
C VAL A 852 -5.99 28.92 54.08
N GLN A 853 -6.40 27.72 54.57
CA GLN A 853 -7.77 27.15 54.67
C GLN A 853 -8.65 27.01 53.40
N ARG A 854 -9.30 25.86 53.17
CA ARG A 854 -10.48 25.44 53.96
C ARG A 854 -10.79 23.93 53.94
N LYS A 855 -11.41 23.48 55.04
CA LYS A 855 -11.99 22.14 55.26
C LYS A 855 -13.11 21.81 54.26
N LYS A 856 -13.35 20.50 54.05
CA LYS A 856 -14.69 19.90 54.27
C LYS A 856 -14.57 18.44 54.72
N ILE A 857 -15.35 18.11 55.74
CA ILE A 857 -15.48 16.79 56.36
C ILE A 857 -16.73 16.12 55.78
N LEU A 858 -16.75 14.79 55.67
CA LEU A 858 -18.00 14.03 55.81
C LEU A 858 -17.75 12.73 56.57
N ASN A 859 -18.47 12.54 57.68
CA ASN A 859 -18.48 11.32 58.50
C ASN A 859 -19.71 10.47 58.16
N SER A 860 -19.56 9.15 58.18
CA SER A 860 -20.56 8.12 58.56
C SER A 860 -20.00 6.73 58.17
N ALA A 861 -20.19 5.63 58.89
CA ALA A 861 -20.80 5.38 60.20
C ALA A 861 -20.17 4.12 60.87
N PHE A 862 -20.51 3.89 62.14
CA PHE A 862 -20.23 2.67 62.92
C PHE A 862 -20.81 1.41 62.23
N ASN A 863 -20.29 0.19 62.41
CA ASN A 863 -20.29 -0.53 63.70
C ASN A 863 -19.31 -1.74 63.74
N PRO A 864 -18.74 -2.12 64.90
CA PRO A 864 -17.86 -3.28 65.06
C PRO A 864 -18.53 -4.49 65.73
N TYR A 865 -18.02 -5.71 65.49
CA TYR A 865 -18.29 -6.86 66.35
C TYR A 865 -17.01 -7.59 66.83
N LYS A 866 -16.99 -7.75 68.15
CA LYS A 866 -16.23 -8.63 69.06
C LYS A 866 -16.06 -10.09 68.55
N VAL A 867 -15.21 -10.98 69.06
CA VAL A 867 -14.11 -11.00 70.07
C VAL A 867 -13.46 -12.40 69.98
N ASN A 868 -12.15 -12.56 70.22
CA ASN A 868 -11.67 -13.56 71.20
C ASN A 868 -10.21 -13.35 71.65
N ARG A 869 -9.99 -13.55 72.96
CA ARG A 869 -8.67 -13.71 73.60
C ARG A 869 -8.24 -15.18 73.41
N GLU A 870 -6.97 -15.56 73.48
CA GLU A 870 -6.16 -15.86 74.68
C GLU A 870 -4.80 -16.44 74.16
N LYS A 871 -3.67 -16.59 74.86
CA LYS A 871 -3.12 -16.15 76.16
C LYS A 871 -1.59 -16.36 76.11
N ILE A 872 -0.82 -15.45 76.73
CA ILE A 872 0.43 -15.72 77.51
C ILE A 872 1.56 -16.56 76.84
N ARG A 873 2.72 -15.92 76.58
CA ARG A 873 3.97 -16.11 77.36
C ARG A 873 5.03 -15.06 76.99
N SER A 874 5.53 -14.36 78.00
CA SER A 874 6.69 -13.47 77.90
C SER A 874 7.97 -14.26 78.18
N ILE A 875 8.99 -14.15 77.31
CA ILE A 875 10.36 -14.53 77.64
C ILE A 875 11.32 -13.41 77.21
N MET A 876 12.09 -12.99 78.22
CA MET A 876 13.32 -12.20 78.29
C MET A 876 14.02 -11.71 77.00
N VAL A 877 14.46 -10.44 77.11
CA VAL A 877 15.34 -9.70 76.19
C VAL A 877 16.69 -10.37 75.96
N GLN A 878 17.12 -10.48 74.70
CA GLN A 878 18.53 -10.26 74.30
C GLN A 878 18.64 -9.49 72.96
N LYS A 879 19.74 -8.74 72.84
CA LYS A 879 20.16 -7.70 71.87
C LYS A 879 19.52 -7.64 70.45
N PRO A 880 19.16 -6.43 69.94
CA PRO A 880 18.74 -6.22 68.56
C PRO A 880 19.94 -6.04 67.61
N GLY A 881 19.85 -6.61 66.40
CA GLY A 881 20.89 -6.42 65.37
C GLY A 881 20.47 -6.78 63.93
N SER A 882 19.51 -7.69 63.74
CA SER A 882 19.15 -8.24 62.42
C SER A 882 17.65 -8.31 62.10
N SER A 883 16.76 -7.95 63.04
CA SER A 883 15.31 -8.14 62.86
C SER A 883 14.66 -7.12 61.92
N VAL A 884 15.03 -5.83 62.00
CA VAL A 884 14.32 -4.74 61.31
C VAL A 884 14.35 -4.89 59.78
N SER A 885 15.47 -5.35 59.21
CA SER A 885 15.59 -5.58 57.75
C SER A 885 14.76 -6.76 57.26
N LEU A 886 14.67 -7.85 58.04
CA LEU A 886 13.83 -9.00 57.72
C LEU A 886 12.35 -8.68 57.86
N TRP A 887 11.92 -8.01 58.94
CA TRP A 887 10.54 -7.55 59.10
C TRP A 887 10.12 -6.55 58.01
N GLY A 888 10.99 -5.61 57.64
CA GLY A 888 10.76 -4.69 56.52
C GLY A 888 10.65 -5.41 55.16
N ARG A 889 11.45 -6.45 54.92
CA ARG A 889 11.35 -7.29 53.72
C ARG A 889 10.07 -8.14 53.71
N ILE A 890 9.66 -8.68 54.85
CA ILE A 890 8.41 -9.45 54.99
C ILE A 890 7.20 -8.54 54.74
N THR A 891 7.15 -7.34 55.33
CA THR A 891 6.04 -6.40 55.08
C THR A 891 6.03 -5.89 53.64
N SER A 892 7.19 -5.66 53.02
CA SER A 892 7.29 -5.32 51.59
C SER A 892 6.76 -6.45 50.70
N LEU A 893 7.13 -7.70 50.97
CA LEU A 893 6.63 -8.87 50.23
C LEU A 893 5.13 -9.10 50.44
N GLN A 894 4.62 -8.91 51.66
CA GLN A 894 3.17 -8.95 51.94
C GLN A 894 2.43 -7.83 51.20
N GLN A 895 2.99 -6.62 51.11
CA GLN A 895 2.41 -5.50 50.38
C GLN A 895 2.44 -5.74 48.86
N GLN A 896 3.52 -6.32 48.32
CA GLN A 896 3.59 -6.75 46.92
C GLN A 896 2.57 -7.85 46.61
N LEU A 897 2.44 -8.87 47.48
CA LEU A 897 1.40 -9.90 47.37
C LEU A 897 -0.01 -9.31 47.41
N ALA A 898 -0.28 -8.34 48.29
CA ALA A 898 -1.59 -7.66 48.36
C ALA A 898 -1.89 -6.87 47.07
N VAL A 899 -0.88 -6.18 46.50
CA VAL A 899 -1.01 -5.47 45.21
C VAL A 899 -1.27 -6.45 44.06
N VAL A 900 -0.54 -7.57 44.00
CA VAL A 900 -0.71 -8.62 42.99
C VAL A 900 -2.06 -9.34 43.14
N GLN A 901 -2.53 -9.60 44.35
CA GLN A 901 -3.87 -10.14 44.59
C GLN A 901 -4.97 -9.15 44.18
N LYS A 902 -4.78 -7.84 44.44
CA LYS A 902 -5.71 -6.79 44.01
C LYS A 902 -5.75 -6.68 42.48
N SER A 903 -4.59 -6.64 41.81
CA SER A 903 -4.52 -6.60 40.34
C SER A 903 -5.11 -7.86 39.71
N LYS A 904 -4.86 -9.06 40.26
CA LYS A 904 -5.51 -10.31 39.85
C LYS A 904 -7.04 -10.22 39.96
N ARG A 905 -7.58 -9.74 41.08
CA ARG A 905 -9.04 -9.54 41.24
C ARG A 905 -9.61 -8.54 40.22
N THR A 906 -8.93 -7.42 39.99
CA THR A 906 -9.34 -6.44 38.98
C THR A 906 -9.30 -7.02 37.57
N ALA A 907 -8.23 -7.71 37.18
CA ALA A 907 -8.09 -8.37 35.88
C ALA A 907 -9.18 -9.43 35.66
N VAL A 908 -9.46 -10.29 36.65
CA VAL A 908 -10.57 -11.27 36.61
C VAL A 908 -11.92 -10.58 36.46
N SER A 909 -12.16 -9.46 37.15
CA SER A 909 -13.41 -8.69 36.99
C SER A 909 -13.55 -8.06 35.59
N SER A 910 -12.44 -7.63 34.98
CA SER A 910 -12.41 -7.08 33.62
C SER A 910 -12.64 -8.18 32.58
N LEU A 911 -12.00 -9.34 32.75
CA LEU A 911 -12.21 -10.52 31.92
C LEU A 911 -13.67 -10.97 31.96
N LYS A 912 -14.30 -11.00 33.15
CA LYS A 912 -15.73 -11.34 33.30
C LYS A 912 -16.62 -10.36 32.52
N LYS A 913 -16.40 -9.05 32.66
CA LYS A 913 -17.11 -8.01 31.89
C LYS A 913 -16.92 -8.16 30.37
N SER A 914 -15.70 -8.44 29.91
CA SER A 914 -15.43 -8.70 28.49
C SER A 914 -16.12 -9.96 27.99
N ARG A 915 -16.19 -11.01 28.80
CA ARG A 915 -16.90 -12.26 28.47
C ARG A 915 -18.41 -12.05 28.40
N GLU A 916 -18.98 -11.23 29.27
CA GLU A 916 -20.39 -10.81 29.23
C GLU A 916 -20.70 -9.92 28.02
N ALA A 917 -19.79 -9.00 27.66
CA ALA A 917 -19.90 -8.20 26.44
C ALA A 917 -19.85 -9.07 25.17
N ASN A 918 -18.91 -10.02 25.09
CA ASN A 918 -18.84 -10.97 23.98
C ASN A 918 -20.11 -11.83 23.87
N LYS A 919 -20.66 -12.31 25.00
CA LYS A 919 -21.96 -13.02 24.99
C LYS A 919 -23.08 -12.15 24.40
N ARG A 920 -23.16 -10.87 24.76
CA ARG A 920 -24.15 -9.93 24.19
C ARG A 920 -23.95 -9.71 22.69
N LEU A 921 -22.70 -9.55 22.24
CA LEU A 921 -22.38 -9.42 20.82
C LEU A 921 -22.73 -10.68 20.02
N THR A 922 -22.47 -11.89 20.56
CA THR A 922 -22.92 -13.14 19.92
C THR A 922 -24.44 -13.24 19.83
N SER A 923 -25.17 -12.85 20.88
CA SER A 923 -26.65 -12.81 20.84
C SER A 923 -27.18 -11.80 19.81
N GLN A 924 -26.56 -10.62 19.70
CA GLN A 924 -26.91 -9.63 18.68
C GLN A 924 -26.61 -10.15 17.26
N LEU A 925 -25.47 -10.82 17.05
CA LEU A 925 -25.12 -11.43 15.76
C LEU A 925 -26.07 -12.56 15.36
N HIS A 926 -26.54 -13.37 16.31
CA HIS A 926 -27.60 -14.35 16.04
C HIS A 926 -28.93 -13.67 15.66
N LEU A 927 -29.33 -12.61 16.37
CA LEU A 927 -30.55 -11.87 16.08
C LEU A 927 -30.52 -11.20 14.68
N THR A 928 -29.42 -10.54 14.32
CA THR A 928 -29.28 -9.93 12.99
C THR A 928 -29.21 -10.96 11.88
N LYS A 929 -28.56 -12.11 12.10
CA LYS A 929 -28.57 -13.25 11.17
C LYS A 929 -29.99 -13.79 10.95
N GLN A 930 -30.79 -13.90 12.02
CA GLN A 930 -32.20 -14.32 11.93
C GLN A 930 -33.05 -13.29 11.18
N GLN A 931 -32.88 -11.98 11.46
CA GLN A 931 -33.56 -10.91 10.73
C GLN A 931 -33.21 -10.89 9.24
N LEU A 932 -31.93 -11.09 8.89
CA LEU A 932 -31.49 -11.19 7.50
C LEU A 932 -32.09 -12.41 6.80
N GLN A 933 -32.17 -13.56 7.48
CA GLN A 933 -32.80 -14.76 6.94
C GLN A 933 -34.31 -14.58 6.72
N ALA A 934 -35.02 -13.98 7.68
CA ALA A 934 -36.43 -13.65 7.55
C ALA A 934 -36.67 -12.66 6.40
N SER A 935 -35.88 -11.59 6.31
CA SER A 935 -35.93 -10.63 5.20
C SER A 935 -35.68 -11.29 3.84
N LYS A 936 -34.68 -12.18 3.75
CA LYS A 936 -34.42 -12.96 2.53
C LYS A 936 -35.62 -13.84 2.15
N GLN A 937 -36.27 -14.50 3.11
CA GLN A 937 -37.47 -15.31 2.87
C GLN A 937 -38.66 -14.45 2.43
N THR A 938 -38.88 -13.28 3.03
CA THR A 938 -39.92 -12.32 2.61
C THR A 938 -39.68 -11.82 1.18
N VAL A 939 -38.46 -11.38 0.87
CA VAL A 939 -38.09 -10.93 -0.48
C VAL A 939 -38.28 -12.06 -1.50
N GLN A 940 -37.81 -13.28 -1.17
CA GLN A 940 -38.01 -14.45 -2.04
C GLN A 940 -39.49 -14.76 -2.26
N GLN A 941 -40.33 -14.73 -1.21
CA GLN A 941 -41.78 -14.90 -1.34
C GLN A 941 -42.43 -13.82 -2.20
N THR A 942 -42.08 -12.54 -2.03
CA THR A 942 -42.64 -11.45 -2.86
C THR A 942 -42.23 -11.57 -4.34
N LEU A 943 -40.99 -11.99 -4.61
CA LEU A 943 -40.54 -12.24 -5.99
C LEU A 943 -41.23 -13.45 -6.60
N THR A 944 -41.44 -14.52 -5.83
CA THR A 944 -42.22 -15.69 -6.29
C THR A 944 -43.69 -15.33 -6.53
N SER A 945 -44.34 -14.58 -5.64
CA SER A 945 -45.74 -14.17 -5.84
C SER A 945 -45.89 -13.30 -7.09
N SER A 946 -45.07 -12.25 -7.24
CA SER A 946 -45.12 -11.39 -8.44
C SER A 946 -44.77 -12.14 -9.73
N LEU A 947 -43.87 -13.14 -9.67
CA LEU A 947 -43.62 -14.01 -10.82
C LEU A 947 -44.85 -14.87 -11.17
N THR A 948 -45.55 -15.43 -10.19
CA THR A 948 -46.82 -16.16 -10.45
C THR A 948 -47.95 -15.26 -10.94
N GLU A 949 -47.98 -13.99 -10.54
CA GLU A 949 -48.94 -13.00 -11.03
C GLU A 949 -48.65 -12.63 -12.49
N LEU A 950 -47.40 -12.27 -12.82
CA LEU A 950 -46.97 -12.01 -14.20
C LEU A 950 -47.19 -13.22 -15.12
N GLN A 951 -46.98 -14.43 -14.61
CA GLN A 951 -47.23 -15.65 -15.38
C GLN A 951 -48.74 -15.91 -15.59
N ARG A 952 -49.59 -15.54 -14.63
CA ARG A 952 -51.05 -15.56 -14.76
C ARG A 952 -51.55 -14.51 -15.76
N GLU A 953 -50.98 -13.30 -15.72
CA GLU A 953 -51.28 -12.24 -16.69
C GLU A 953 -50.84 -12.64 -18.10
N LYS A 954 -49.64 -13.23 -18.26
CA LYS A 954 -49.17 -13.79 -19.53
C LYS A 954 -50.15 -14.83 -20.08
N SER A 955 -50.60 -15.79 -19.26
CA SER A 955 -51.60 -16.78 -19.68
C SER A 955 -52.95 -16.14 -20.04
N GLY A 956 -53.37 -15.11 -19.30
CA GLY A 956 -54.60 -14.35 -19.60
C GLY A 956 -54.53 -13.51 -20.88
N LEU A 957 -53.35 -13.01 -21.25
CA LEU A 957 -53.11 -12.34 -22.53
C LEU A 957 -52.98 -13.35 -23.67
N GLN A 958 -52.34 -14.50 -23.44
CA GLN A 958 -52.26 -15.59 -24.42
C GLN A 958 -53.65 -16.11 -24.78
N GLY A 959 -54.50 -16.42 -23.79
CA GLY A 959 -55.88 -16.86 -24.06
C GLY A 959 -56.71 -15.82 -24.84
N LYS A 960 -56.51 -14.52 -24.60
CA LYS A 960 -57.14 -13.45 -25.39
C LYS A 960 -56.60 -13.39 -26.83
N LEU A 961 -55.31 -13.63 -27.03
CA LEU A 961 -54.71 -13.71 -28.36
C LEU A 961 -55.25 -14.92 -29.13
N ASP A 962 -55.35 -16.08 -28.47
CA ASP A 962 -55.89 -17.30 -29.07
C ASP A 962 -57.38 -17.15 -29.43
N HIS A 963 -58.17 -16.47 -28.59
CA HIS A 963 -59.55 -16.08 -28.91
C HIS A 963 -59.64 -15.11 -30.10
N LEU A 964 -58.75 -14.12 -30.21
CA LEU A 964 -58.69 -13.22 -31.37
C LEU A 964 -58.31 -13.97 -32.65
N ILE A 965 -57.38 -14.93 -32.57
CA ILE A 965 -56.98 -15.79 -33.70
C ILE A 965 -58.13 -16.71 -34.13
N GLN A 966 -58.95 -17.22 -33.20
CA GLN A 966 -60.18 -17.95 -33.54
C GLN A 966 -61.22 -17.03 -34.18
N ALA A 967 -61.39 -15.79 -33.68
CA ALA A 967 -62.33 -14.82 -34.24
C ALA A 967 -61.96 -14.37 -35.67
N THR A 968 -60.67 -14.22 -35.99
CA THR A 968 -60.22 -13.92 -37.37
C THR A 968 -60.36 -15.10 -38.31
N LYS A 969 -60.15 -16.34 -37.84
CA LYS A 969 -60.35 -17.57 -38.65
C LYS A 969 -61.82 -17.85 -39.01
N GLY A 970 -62.78 -17.17 -38.39
CA GLY A 970 -64.18 -17.21 -38.78
C GLY A 970 -64.59 -16.17 -39.84
N ARG A 971 -63.65 -15.36 -40.37
CA ARG A 971 -63.98 -14.16 -41.18
C ARG A 971 -63.17 -13.98 -42.47
N GLU A 972 -62.86 -15.07 -43.15
CA GLU A 972 -62.41 -15.03 -44.56
C GLU A 972 -63.30 -15.94 -45.41
N GLY A 973 -64.29 -15.32 -46.06
CA GLY A 973 -65.36 -16.03 -46.78
C GLY A 973 -66.33 -15.08 -47.47
N LEU A 974 -65.90 -14.56 -48.63
CA LEU A 974 -66.69 -13.82 -49.64
C LEU A 974 -67.09 -12.37 -49.32
N SER A 975 -67.37 -11.65 -50.42
CA SER A 975 -67.39 -10.20 -50.55
C SER A 975 -68.71 -9.72 -51.19
N LEU A 976 -68.91 -8.40 -51.14
CA LEU A 976 -69.76 -7.58 -52.02
C LEU A 976 -71.25 -7.35 -51.65
N LEU A 977 -71.57 -6.04 -51.61
CA LEU A 977 -72.84 -5.36 -51.88
C LEU A 977 -74.07 -5.45 -50.95
N ALA A 978 -74.40 -4.25 -50.45
CA ALA A 978 -75.72 -3.59 -50.42
C ALA A 978 -76.86 -4.05 -49.49
N SER A 979 -77.31 -3.06 -48.70
CA SER A 979 -78.72 -2.71 -48.40
C SER A 979 -79.68 -3.76 -47.84
N GLY A 980 -80.14 -3.55 -46.59
CA GLY A 980 -81.34 -4.21 -46.06
C GLY A 980 -81.59 -3.89 -44.58
N HIS A 981 -82.82 -3.48 -44.23
CA HIS A 981 -83.24 -3.14 -42.87
C HIS A 981 -84.11 -4.24 -42.25
N THR A 982 -84.21 -4.25 -40.91
CA THR A 982 -85.20 -4.95 -40.05
C THR A 982 -84.98 -6.42 -39.67
N GLY A 983 -84.92 -6.68 -38.34
CA GLY A 983 -85.84 -7.67 -37.71
C GLY A 983 -85.28 -8.96 -37.07
N MET A 984 -85.00 -8.90 -35.74
CA MET A 984 -85.12 -10.01 -34.73
C MET A 984 -84.26 -11.29 -34.93
N ALA A 985 -83.72 -12.03 -33.94
CA ALA A 985 -83.67 -12.07 -32.46
C ALA A 985 -82.32 -12.79 -32.08
N PRO A 986 -82.00 -13.24 -30.83
CA PRO A 986 -82.68 -13.18 -29.53
C PRO A 986 -81.82 -12.60 -28.37
N ALA A 987 -82.39 -12.56 -27.17
CA ALA A 987 -81.76 -11.96 -25.98
C ALA A 987 -80.89 -12.94 -25.17
N THR A 988 -79.70 -12.47 -24.75
CA THR A 988 -78.88 -13.00 -23.64
C THR A 988 -78.23 -11.83 -22.87
N PRO A 989 -77.80 -12.00 -21.60
CA PRO A 989 -78.35 -11.15 -20.53
C PRO A 989 -77.54 -9.90 -20.17
N VAL A 990 -78.26 -8.80 -19.98
CA VAL A 990 -77.75 -7.47 -19.55
C VAL A 990 -76.89 -7.51 -18.26
N LYS A 991 -77.13 -8.49 -17.36
CA LYS A 991 -76.40 -8.62 -16.09
C LYS A 991 -74.90 -8.92 -16.26
N THR A 992 -74.49 -9.60 -17.33
CA THR A 992 -73.07 -9.94 -17.55
C THR A 992 -72.27 -8.71 -17.97
N VAL A 993 -72.82 -7.94 -18.91
CA VAL A 993 -72.23 -6.68 -19.40
C VAL A 993 -72.09 -5.66 -18.26
N ASP A 994 -73.07 -5.59 -17.36
CA ASP A 994 -73.06 -4.65 -16.23
C ASP A 994 -71.98 -5.01 -15.17
N LEU A 995 -71.71 -6.31 -14.98
CA LEU A 995 -70.60 -6.80 -14.13
C LEU A 995 -69.24 -6.52 -14.77
N GLU A 996 -69.09 -6.76 -16.08
CA GLU A 996 -67.88 -6.44 -16.84
C GLU A 996 -67.59 -4.94 -16.85
N MET A 997 -68.61 -4.10 -17.06
CA MET A 997 -68.50 -2.64 -17.02
C MET A 997 -68.04 -2.14 -15.64
N LYS A 998 -68.61 -2.68 -14.54
CA LYS A 998 -68.16 -2.37 -13.17
C LYS A 998 -66.73 -2.85 -12.90
N GLN A 999 -66.33 -4.02 -13.42
CA GLN A 999 -64.96 -4.51 -13.28
C GLN A 999 -63.96 -3.65 -14.07
N LEU A 1000 -64.31 -3.21 -15.27
CA LEU A 1000 -63.52 -2.29 -16.09
C LEU A 1000 -63.44 -0.90 -15.43
N GLN A 1001 -64.53 -0.40 -14.84
CA GLN A 1001 -64.54 0.88 -14.12
C GLN A 1001 -63.64 0.82 -12.87
N CYS A 1002 -63.63 -0.30 -12.13
CA CYS A 1002 -62.70 -0.50 -11.02
C CYS A 1002 -61.23 -0.59 -11.48
N LYS A 1003 -60.96 -1.31 -12.58
CA LYS A 1003 -59.60 -1.37 -13.19
C LYS A 1003 -59.14 0.01 -13.66
N LEU A 1004 -60.01 0.79 -14.29
CA LEU A 1004 -59.74 2.17 -14.72
C LEU A 1004 -59.44 3.07 -13.51
N LYS A 1005 -60.23 2.97 -12.43
CA LYS A 1005 -60.01 3.73 -11.19
C LYS A 1005 -58.66 3.39 -10.54
N ASN A 1006 -58.31 2.10 -10.49
CA ASN A 1006 -57.02 1.65 -9.96
C ASN A 1006 -55.85 2.12 -10.82
N ALA A 1007 -55.95 2.00 -12.16
CA ALA A 1007 -54.96 2.52 -13.08
C ALA A 1007 -54.79 4.05 -12.96
N ASN A 1008 -55.89 4.79 -12.81
CA ASN A 1008 -55.85 6.24 -12.60
C ASN A 1008 -55.21 6.64 -11.25
N ASN A 1009 -55.43 5.84 -10.20
CA ASN A 1009 -54.77 6.05 -8.90
C ASN A 1009 -53.24 5.82 -9.00
N GLU A 1010 -52.80 4.75 -9.68
CA GLU A 1010 -51.36 4.50 -9.90
C GLU A 1010 -50.75 5.54 -10.85
N ILE A 1011 -51.45 6.01 -11.89
CA ILE A 1011 -51.03 7.15 -12.72
C ILE A 1011 -50.87 8.42 -11.86
N THR A 1012 -51.78 8.67 -10.91
CA THR A 1012 -51.70 9.82 -10.01
C THR A 1012 -50.49 9.72 -9.07
N LYS A 1013 -50.19 8.52 -8.55
CA LYS A 1013 -49.03 8.21 -7.70
C LYS A 1013 -47.71 8.27 -8.47
N HIS A 1014 -47.67 7.82 -9.72
CA HIS A 1014 -46.53 8.03 -10.62
C HIS A 1014 -46.36 9.52 -10.95
N SER A 1015 -47.44 10.26 -11.19
CA SER A 1015 -47.41 11.72 -11.41
C SER A 1015 -46.83 12.48 -10.21
N SER A 1016 -47.22 12.15 -8.98
CA SER A 1016 -46.62 12.75 -7.77
C SER A 1016 -45.15 12.37 -7.60
N THR A 1017 -44.78 11.12 -7.91
CA THR A 1017 -43.39 10.65 -7.86
C THR A 1017 -42.53 11.39 -8.90
N ILE A 1018 -43.02 11.53 -10.13
CA ILE A 1018 -42.36 12.27 -11.22
C ILE A 1018 -42.20 13.76 -10.85
N LYS A 1019 -43.22 14.39 -10.24
CA LYS A 1019 -43.11 15.77 -9.73
C LYS A 1019 -42.04 15.90 -8.64
N SER A 1020 -41.97 14.95 -7.70
CA SER A 1020 -40.94 14.92 -6.66
C SER A 1020 -39.54 14.80 -7.28
N LEU A 1021 -39.34 13.82 -8.17
CA LEU A 1021 -38.07 13.60 -8.87
C LEU A 1021 -37.69 14.82 -9.72
N LYS A 1022 -38.63 15.47 -10.42
CA LYS A 1022 -38.36 16.71 -11.16
C LYS A 1022 -37.89 17.85 -10.25
N SER A 1023 -38.47 17.99 -9.06
CA SER A 1023 -38.02 18.98 -8.07
C SER A 1023 -36.63 18.67 -7.49
N GLU A 1024 -36.26 17.38 -7.43
CA GLU A 1024 -34.93 16.97 -6.99
C GLU A 1024 -33.87 17.16 -8.08
N VAL A 1025 -34.18 16.79 -9.32
CA VAL A 1025 -33.35 17.08 -10.50
C VAL A 1025 -33.09 18.58 -10.61
N GLN A 1026 -34.12 19.42 -10.51
CA GLN A 1026 -33.95 20.88 -10.56
C GLN A 1026 -33.03 21.39 -9.44
N ARG A 1027 -33.20 20.91 -8.20
CA ARG A 1027 -32.32 21.28 -7.07
C ARG A 1027 -30.87 20.80 -7.29
N LYS A 1028 -30.67 19.69 -8.01
CA LYS A 1028 -29.33 19.20 -8.40
C LYS A 1028 -28.72 20.01 -9.54
N GLU A 1029 -29.52 20.46 -10.49
CA GLU A 1029 -29.14 21.41 -11.54
C GLU A 1029 -28.65 22.73 -10.93
N GLU A 1030 -29.41 23.31 -10.00
CA GLU A 1030 -29.05 24.52 -9.26
C GLU A 1030 -27.74 24.34 -8.46
N GLN A 1031 -27.58 23.20 -7.75
CA GLN A 1031 -26.32 22.87 -7.06
C GLN A 1031 -25.13 22.70 -8.03
N MET A 1032 -25.36 22.13 -9.21
CA MET A 1032 -24.33 21.97 -10.25
C MET A 1032 -23.90 23.31 -10.83
N GLN A 1033 -24.86 24.22 -11.07
CA GLN A 1033 -24.58 25.59 -11.53
C GLN A 1033 -23.78 26.39 -10.48
N GLU A 1034 -24.15 26.32 -9.19
CA GLU A 1034 -23.38 26.97 -8.11
C GLU A 1034 -21.93 26.45 -8.03
N LEU A 1035 -21.75 25.12 -8.16
CA LEU A 1035 -20.43 24.51 -8.19
C LEU A 1035 -19.63 24.92 -9.44
N GLN A 1036 -20.27 25.03 -10.60
CA GLN A 1036 -19.62 25.44 -11.83
C GLN A 1036 -19.20 26.92 -11.80
N GLU A 1037 -20.04 27.81 -11.26
CA GLU A 1037 -19.64 29.19 -10.96
C GLU A 1037 -18.44 29.26 -10.01
N LYS A 1038 -18.42 28.41 -8.98
CA LYS A 1038 -17.31 28.34 -8.02
C LYS A 1038 -16.02 27.87 -8.69
N ILE A 1039 -16.10 26.88 -9.59
CA ILE A 1039 -14.97 26.44 -10.42
C ILE A 1039 -14.49 27.60 -11.30
N SER A 1040 -15.37 28.28 -12.04
CA SER A 1040 -14.97 29.41 -12.90
C SER A 1040 -14.43 30.63 -12.13
N ARG A 1041 -14.81 30.82 -10.86
CA ARG A 1041 -14.15 31.78 -9.95
C ARG A 1041 -12.72 31.33 -9.63
N MET A 1042 -12.56 30.07 -9.21
CA MET A 1042 -11.24 29.49 -8.90
C MET A 1042 -10.30 29.44 -10.12
N GLU A 1043 -10.80 29.17 -11.32
CA GLU A 1043 -10.02 29.18 -12.57
C GLU A 1043 -9.48 30.57 -12.91
N ARG A 1044 -10.27 31.62 -12.68
CA ARG A 1044 -9.81 33.01 -12.81
C ARG A 1044 -8.73 33.35 -11.78
N ASP A 1045 -8.92 32.95 -10.52
CA ASP A 1045 -7.93 33.16 -9.46
C ASP A 1045 -6.63 32.39 -9.72
N ILE A 1046 -6.71 31.15 -10.21
CA ILE A 1046 -5.56 30.34 -10.62
C ILE A 1046 -4.85 31.00 -11.81
N SER A 1047 -5.58 31.51 -12.80
CA SER A 1047 -5.00 32.19 -13.97
C SER A 1047 -4.29 33.48 -13.56
N MET A 1048 -4.89 34.28 -12.67
CA MET A 1048 -4.26 35.47 -12.11
C MET A 1048 -3.01 35.14 -11.27
N LYS A 1049 -3.05 34.07 -10.47
CA LYS A 1049 -1.88 33.57 -9.73
C LYS A 1049 -0.77 33.05 -10.65
N ARG A 1050 -1.11 32.36 -11.76
CA ARG A 1050 -0.14 31.94 -12.79
C ARG A 1050 0.55 33.14 -13.42
N HIS A 1051 -0.22 34.14 -13.84
CA HIS A 1051 0.32 35.36 -14.43
C HIS A 1051 1.26 36.09 -13.45
N LEU A 1052 0.88 36.20 -12.18
CA LEU A 1052 1.75 36.77 -11.13
C LEU A 1052 3.05 35.96 -10.95
N ILE A 1053 2.99 34.62 -10.99
CA ILE A 1053 4.18 33.74 -10.91
C ILE A 1053 5.09 33.91 -12.14
N GLU A 1054 4.52 34.07 -13.33
CA GLU A 1054 5.26 34.36 -14.56
C GLU A 1054 5.96 35.73 -14.49
N ASP A 1055 5.26 36.75 -13.99
CA ASP A 1055 5.81 38.08 -13.70
C ASP A 1055 7.00 38.02 -12.72
N TRP A 1056 6.88 37.24 -11.64
CA TRP A 1056 7.97 37.02 -10.69
C TRP A 1056 9.14 36.24 -11.30
N ARG A 1057 8.88 35.23 -12.14
CA ARG A 1057 9.93 34.49 -12.87
C ARG A 1057 10.67 35.39 -13.85
N LEU A 1058 9.96 36.25 -14.58
CA LEU A 1058 10.57 37.22 -15.49
C LEU A 1058 11.47 38.20 -14.74
N ARG A 1059 10.98 38.77 -13.63
CA ARG A 1059 11.78 39.64 -12.75
C ARG A 1059 13.01 38.91 -12.22
N MET A 1060 12.87 37.68 -11.71
CA MET A 1060 13.99 36.88 -11.23
C MET A 1060 15.03 36.61 -12.33
N LYS A 1061 14.58 36.31 -13.55
CA LYS A 1061 15.48 36.15 -14.71
C LYS A 1061 16.27 37.44 -14.99
N THR A 1062 15.61 38.60 -14.98
CA THR A 1062 16.31 39.89 -15.17
C THR A 1062 17.28 40.23 -14.04
N TYR A 1063 17.04 39.77 -12.80
CA TYR A 1063 18.01 39.90 -11.71
C TYR A 1063 19.22 38.99 -11.93
N GLN A 1064 19.02 37.74 -12.34
CA GLN A 1064 20.12 36.81 -12.67
C GLN A 1064 20.94 37.28 -13.88
N GLU A 1065 20.32 37.88 -14.89
CA GLU A 1065 21.02 38.48 -16.04
C GLU A 1065 21.85 39.70 -15.61
N LYS A 1066 21.33 40.54 -14.71
CA LYS A 1066 22.11 41.64 -14.10
C LYS A 1066 23.28 41.14 -13.26
N GLU A 1067 23.05 40.14 -12.41
CA GLU A 1067 24.09 39.52 -11.58
C GLU A 1067 25.21 38.91 -12.43
N LYS A 1068 24.87 38.22 -13.53
CA LYS A 1068 25.86 37.75 -14.52
C LYS A 1068 26.66 38.91 -15.12
N SER A 1069 26.01 39.97 -15.59
CA SER A 1069 26.72 41.14 -16.13
C SER A 1069 27.61 41.85 -15.11
N PHE A 1070 27.25 41.80 -13.82
CA PHE A 1070 28.05 42.33 -12.72
C PHE A 1070 29.26 41.44 -12.42
N ASN A 1071 29.09 40.12 -12.44
CA ASN A 1071 30.19 39.17 -12.28
C ASN A 1071 31.15 39.19 -13.48
N GLU A 1072 30.65 39.34 -14.71
CA GLU A 1072 31.47 39.53 -15.92
C GLU A 1072 32.28 40.83 -15.85
N THR A 1073 31.68 41.93 -15.39
CA THR A 1073 32.41 43.21 -15.21
C THR A 1073 33.40 43.17 -14.05
N LEU A 1074 33.11 42.45 -12.96
CA LEU A 1074 34.09 42.16 -11.90
C LEU A 1074 35.26 41.33 -12.43
N GLN A 1075 35.00 40.25 -13.18
CA GLN A 1075 36.05 39.43 -13.77
C GLN A 1075 36.96 40.26 -14.71
N CYS A 1076 36.39 41.12 -15.55
CA CYS A 1076 37.18 42.04 -16.37
C CYS A 1076 37.99 43.06 -15.56
N LEU A 1077 37.58 43.42 -14.34
CA LEU A 1077 38.36 44.26 -13.44
C LEU A 1077 39.46 43.46 -12.73
N GLU A 1078 39.19 42.22 -12.32
CA GLU A 1078 40.20 41.31 -11.76
C GLU A 1078 41.29 41.00 -12.79
N GLU A 1079 40.94 40.67 -14.04
CA GLU A 1079 41.89 40.44 -15.13
C GLU A 1079 42.75 41.69 -15.41
N LYS A 1080 42.19 42.90 -15.31
CA LYS A 1080 42.94 44.17 -15.36
C LYS A 1080 43.85 44.37 -14.16
N PHE A 1081 43.43 43.93 -12.97
CA PHE A 1081 44.25 44.01 -11.76
C PHE A 1081 45.41 43.02 -11.78
N PHE A 1082 45.18 41.78 -12.23
CA PHE A 1082 46.19 40.75 -12.43
C PHE A 1082 47.19 41.13 -13.52
N SER A 1083 46.73 41.63 -14.68
CA SER A 1083 47.64 42.14 -15.71
C SER A 1083 48.44 43.35 -15.23
N GLY A 1084 47.83 44.29 -14.50
CA GLY A 1084 48.52 45.42 -13.87
C GLY A 1084 49.57 45.00 -12.83
N CYS A 1085 49.30 43.96 -12.03
CA CYS A 1085 50.27 43.40 -11.10
C CYS A 1085 51.43 42.70 -11.82
N CYS A 1086 51.14 41.88 -12.85
CA CYS A 1086 52.16 41.28 -13.71
C CYS A 1086 53.04 42.34 -14.42
N SER A 1087 52.48 43.50 -14.80
CA SER A 1087 53.25 44.63 -15.34
C SER A 1087 54.17 45.26 -14.28
N ARG A 1088 53.69 45.42 -13.04
CA ARG A 1088 54.49 45.94 -11.91
C ARG A 1088 55.57 44.99 -11.40
N GLN A 1089 55.49 43.70 -11.73
CA GLN A 1089 56.47 42.68 -11.33
C GLN A 1089 57.55 42.42 -12.39
N ARG A 1090 57.52 43.17 -13.50
CA ARG A 1090 58.54 43.18 -14.59
C ARG A 1090 59.34 44.48 -14.67
N HIS A 1091 59.09 45.42 -13.75
CA HIS A 1091 59.90 46.60 -13.47
C HIS A 1091 60.56 46.42 -12.11
#